data_AF-A0A7V9SLR6-F1
#
_entry.id   AF-A0A7V9SLR6-F1
#
_cell.length_a   1.000
_cell.length_b   1.000
_cell.length_c   1.000
_cell.angle_alpha   90.00
_cell.angle_beta   90.00
_cell.angle_gamma   90.00
#
_symmetry.space_group_name_H-M   'P 1'
#
loop_
_entity.id
_entity.type
_entity.pdbx_description
1 polymer ?
#
loop_
_entity_poly.entity_id
_entity_poly.type
_entity_poly.pdbx_seq_one_letter_code
_entity_poly.pdbx_strand_id
1 'polypeptide(L)'
;MSEKTTNLSEFINESFGANANYVEGLLSRFQNDPNLVDESWRTYFSELLNGGTSAATKQNSAENAAAVQAPENKIANRQIAVVDEAQSSTPEKKLVNAGVSGADVEVKPITGASKKIVENMEQSLTVPTATSLRRVPVKVLEENRRLVNEHLQTSGRGKVSFTHLIAWAIVKSIKEYPQMNFGYGLVDDKPSRLQNESINLGIAIDIEKKDGSRSLLVPSIKGANRMNFAEFFVAYNETVKKAREGKLTIEDFQGTTVSLTNPGTIGTVASNPRLMSGQGVIIATGAIEYPAEYQAMTSGSLSQIGISKVLTLTSTYDHRVIQGAESGLFLAKIHELLIGEHEFYTEIFRDLEISFPPLRWATDYNPSLLGVDHFREQTEKQAKVLELINAYRTRGHLLADIDPLNMTSHFASDLDLENFRLTIWDLDREFITGGLHGTNIATLREILGILQKAYCGKVGIEYRHIQSKEEKNWLRERIRQQFVDVVPLIPETQKELLQKLIEAEQFEQFLHRKYLGQKRFSLEGTETVIPLLDQMVETAATRGVEEIFIGMAHRGRLNVLSNIVGDPEKGDMAERIFTVFEGTSHPNFPADEGDVKYHQGATGRRQTKSGQDVKINLSSNPSHLEFVDAVVEGMARARQDELLEDTDESREIVNDKVLPVLLHGDAAFAGQGIVMETLQLASLRGYRTGGTIHIVINNQIGFTTTPESSRTSIYSTDAAKITQLPIFHINADDPEAAFRVVQIALEYRQEFNKDVALDLIGFRRLGHNEGDEPSYTQPLMYARVKAHPGV
;
A
#
# COMPACT_ATOMS: atom_id res chain seq x y z
N MET A 1 -26.90 37.46 -48.46
CA MET A 1 -27.66 36.98 -47.27
C MET A 1 -26.83 36.04 -46.37
N SER A 2 -25.49 36.04 -46.43
CA SER A 2 -24.67 35.01 -45.76
C SER A 2 -23.87 35.49 -44.53
N GLU A 3 -23.92 36.77 -44.15
CA GLU A 3 -23.13 37.30 -43.01
C GLU A 3 -23.95 37.46 -41.70
N LYS A 4 -25.28 37.59 -41.76
CA LYS A 4 -26.11 37.79 -40.55
C LYS A 4 -26.40 36.50 -39.77
N THR A 5 -26.47 35.36 -40.45
CA THR A 5 -26.82 34.07 -39.84
C THR A 5 -25.68 33.50 -38.99
N THR A 6 -24.42 33.72 -39.40
CA THR A 6 -23.23 33.23 -38.67
C THR A 6 -23.10 33.89 -37.29
N ASN A 7 -23.53 35.14 -37.14
CA ASN A 7 -23.43 35.88 -35.88
C ASN A 7 -24.47 35.44 -34.83
N LEU A 8 -25.66 34.98 -35.25
CA LEU A 8 -26.71 34.53 -34.33
C LEU A 8 -26.43 33.15 -33.72
N SER A 9 -25.92 32.21 -34.53
CA SER A 9 -25.54 30.88 -34.06
C SER A 9 -24.41 30.92 -33.03
N GLU A 10 -23.43 31.80 -33.24
CA GLU A 10 -22.33 32.01 -32.30
C GLU A 10 -22.84 32.61 -30.98
N PHE A 11 -23.71 33.62 -31.04
CA PHE A 11 -24.36 34.20 -29.86
C PHE A 11 -25.23 33.18 -29.09
N ILE A 12 -25.96 32.30 -29.79
CA ILE A 12 -26.77 31.25 -29.15
C ILE A 12 -25.89 30.19 -28.49
N ASN A 13 -24.78 29.81 -29.12
CA ASN A 13 -23.79 28.92 -28.52
C ASN A 13 -23.19 29.51 -27.25
N GLU A 14 -22.79 30.78 -27.25
CA GLU A 14 -22.24 31.46 -26.08
C GLU A 14 -23.28 31.64 -24.96
N SER A 15 -24.54 31.97 -25.30
CA SER A 15 -25.58 32.26 -24.31
C SER A 15 -26.23 31.02 -23.70
N PHE A 16 -26.28 29.89 -24.42
CA PHE A 16 -27.03 28.69 -24.01
C PHE A 16 -26.19 27.41 -23.92
N GLY A 17 -24.91 27.45 -24.28
CA GLY A 17 -23.94 26.37 -24.07
C GLY A 17 -24.44 25.00 -24.57
N ALA A 18 -24.50 24.02 -23.67
CA ALA A 18 -24.92 22.65 -24.01
C ALA A 18 -26.34 22.54 -24.62
N ASN A 19 -27.19 23.56 -24.42
CA ASN A 19 -28.56 23.60 -24.97
C ASN A 19 -28.65 24.35 -26.30
N ALA A 20 -27.55 24.86 -26.85
CA ALA A 20 -27.54 25.70 -28.05
C ALA A 20 -28.21 25.02 -29.24
N ASN A 21 -27.93 23.74 -29.50
CA ASN A 21 -28.55 22.98 -30.59
C ASN A 21 -30.09 22.90 -30.48
N TYR A 22 -30.62 22.83 -29.26
CA TYR A 22 -32.06 22.84 -29.03
C TYR A 22 -32.66 24.22 -29.32
N VAL A 23 -32.00 25.29 -28.87
CA VAL A 23 -32.43 26.68 -29.08
C VAL A 23 -32.31 27.08 -30.56
N GLU A 24 -31.28 26.62 -31.28
CA GLU A 24 -31.18 26.79 -32.74
C GLU A 24 -32.30 26.05 -33.47
N GLY A 25 -32.68 24.85 -33.00
CA GLY A 25 -33.85 24.13 -33.49
C GLY A 25 -35.16 24.90 -33.31
N LEU A 26 -35.32 25.59 -32.18
CA LEU A 26 -36.47 26.47 -31.93
C LEU A 26 -36.44 27.73 -32.80
N LEU A 27 -35.28 28.35 -32.99
CA LEU A 27 -35.12 29.50 -33.88
C LEU A 27 -35.49 29.13 -35.33
N SER A 28 -35.04 27.97 -35.80
CA SER A 28 -35.40 27.45 -37.13
C SER A 28 -36.90 27.23 -37.28
N ARG A 29 -37.58 26.71 -36.24
CA ARG A 29 -39.05 26.59 -36.23
C ARG A 29 -39.74 27.95 -36.25
N PHE A 30 -39.27 28.90 -35.45
CA PHE A 30 -39.79 30.27 -35.39
C PHE A 30 -39.66 31.01 -36.74
N GLN A 31 -38.53 30.87 -37.42
CA GLN A 31 -38.30 31.48 -38.74
C GLN A 31 -39.20 30.89 -39.83
N ASN A 32 -39.60 29.62 -39.70
CA ASN A 32 -40.54 28.98 -40.61
C ASN A 32 -42.00 29.38 -40.32
N ASP A 33 -42.43 29.32 -39.07
CA ASP A 33 -43.72 29.85 -38.60
C ASP A 33 -43.62 30.22 -37.11
N PRO A 34 -43.80 31.50 -36.74
CA PRO A 34 -43.73 31.94 -35.35
C PRO A 34 -44.64 31.16 -34.41
N ASN A 35 -45.78 30.64 -34.86
CA ASN A 35 -46.72 29.91 -33.99
C ASN A 35 -46.26 28.49 -33.62
N LEU A 36 -45.17 27.99 -34.23
CA LEU A 36 -44.60 26.67 -33.93
C LEU A 36 -43.69 26.65 -32.69
N VAL A 37 -43.53 27.79 -32.03
CA VAL A 37 -42.82 27.89 -30.74
C VAL A 37 -43.71 28.60 -29.72
N ASP A 38 -43.48 28.30 -28.44
CA ASP A 38 -44.25 28.89 -27.35
C ASP A 38 -44.06 30.42 -27.28
N GLU A 39 -45.03 31.11 -26.67
CA GLU A 39 -45.11 32.59 -26.67
C GLU A 39 -43.86 33.26 -26.08
N SER A 40 -43.24 32.66 -25.07
CA SER A 40 -41.98 33.14 -24.48
C SER A 40 -40.83 33.12 -25.49
N TRP A 41 -40.74 32.06 -26.30
CA TRP A 41 -39.72 31.92 -27.34
C TRP A 41 -40.00 32.82 -28.54
N ARG A 42 -41.28 33.02 -28.90
CA ARG A 42 -41.64 34.00 -29.95
C ARG A 42 -41.19 35.40 -29.58
N THR A 43 -41.46 35.82 -28.34
CA THR A 43 -41.09 37.14 -27.85
C THR A 43 -39.58 37.31 -27.87
N TYR A 44 -38.85 36.34 -27.32
CA TYR A 44 -37.39 36.31 -27.31
C TYR A 44 -36.77 36.40 -28.71
N PHE A 45 -37.21 35.56 -29.67
CA PHE A 45 -36.65 35.58 -31.03
C PHE A 45 -37.07 36.83 -31.82
N SER A 46 -38.25 37.40 -31.55
CA SER A 46 -38.68 38.67 -32.14
C SER A 46 -37.79 39.83 -31.69
N GLU A 47 -37.43 39.89 -30.40
CA GLU A 47 -36.51 40.89 -29.85
C GLU A 47 -35.07 40.69 -30.36
N LEU A 48 -34.61 39.43 -30.40
CA LEU A 48 -33.28 39.07 -30.87
C LEU A 48 -33.06 39.41 -32.35
N LEU A 49 -34.07 39.20 -33.20
CA LEU A 49 -33.99 39.50 -34.64
C LEU A 49 -34.21 40.98 -34.96
N ASN A 50 -34.88 41.74 -34.08
CA ASN A 50 -35.13 43.17 -34.26
C ASN A 50 -34.02 44.08 -33.72
N GLY A 51 -32.90 43.52 -33.23
CA GLY A 51 -31.66 44.26 -32.96
C GLY A 51 -31.63 45.07 -31.67
N GLY A 52 -32.43 44.71 -30.66
CA GLY A 52 -32.41 45.36 -29.34
C GLY A 52 -31.37 44.73 -28.41
N THR A 53 -30.19 45.32 -28.32
CA THR A 53 -29.21 45.01 -27.26
C THR A 53 -29.63 45.71 -25.97
N SER A 54 -29.97 44.95 -24.92
CA SER A 54 -29.85 45.42 -23.53
C SER A 54 -29.67 44.26 -22.57
N ALA A 55 -28.47 44.17 -22.02
CA ALA A 55 -28.14 43.36 -20.86
C ALA A 55 -28.72 43.97 -19.57
N ALA A 56 -29.18 43.15 -18.61
CA ALA A 56 -28.91 43.27 -17.17
C ALA A 56 -29.79 42.35 -16.30
N THR A 57 -29.12 41.37 -15.67
CA THR A 57 -29.14 41.01 -14.23
C THR A 57 -30.44 40.82 -13.40
N LYS A 58 -30.42 39.68 -12.68
CA LYS A 58 -30.79 39.42 -11.27
C LYS A 58 -32.19 38.89 -10.89
N GLN A 59 -32.09 37.71 -10.25
CA GLN A 59 -32.74 37.24 -9.00
C GLN A 59 -34.19 36.72 -9.00
N ASN A 60 -34.28 35.43 -8.64
CA ASN A 60 -35.19 34.78 -7.69
C ASN A 60 -36.52 35.49 -7.37
N SER A 61 -37.64 34.79 -7.57
CA SER A 61 -38.42 34.17 -6.47
C SER A 61 -39.71 33.52 -7.01
N ALA A 62 -40.20 32.58 -6.21
CA ALA A 62 -41.31 31.67 -6.46
C ALA A 62 -42.65 32.35 -6.77
N GLU A 63 -43.50 31.68 -7.55
CA GLU A 63 -44.72 31.02 -7.04
C GLU A 63 -45.51 30.34 -8.18
N ASN A 64 -46.08 29.19 -7.84
CA ASN A 64 -46.99 28.41 -8.67
C ASN A 64 -48.35 29.09 -8.82
N ALA A 65 -48.93 29.06 -10.02
CA ALA A 65 -50.39 28.99 -10.18
C ALA A 65 -50.78 28.27 -11.48
N ALA A 66 -51.28 27.04 -11.28
CA ALA A 66 -52.43 26.41 -11.94
C ALA A 66 -52.62 26.45 -13.47
N ALA A 67 -52.51 25.25 -14.03
CA ALA A 67 -53.53 24.52 -14.81
C ALA A 67 -54.01 25.07 -16.16
N VAL A 68 -53.67 24.31 -17.22
CA VAL A 68 -54.42 24.26 -18.48
C VAL A 68 -55.13 22.90 -18.57
N GLN A 69 -56.46 22.96 -18.63
CA GLN A 69 -57.33 21.85 -19.03
C GLN A 69 -57.30 21.67 -20.55
N ALA A 70 -57.48 20.42 -20.98
CA ALA A 70 -57.83 20.01 -22.34
C ALA A 70 -58.99 18.97 -22.24
N PRO A 71 -59.65 18.58 -23.34
CA PRO A 71 -61.01 19.04 -23.65
C PRO A 71 -62.10 17.95 -23.52
N GLU A 72 -63.32 18.43 -23.64
CA GLU A 72 -64.61 17.74 -23.53
C GLU A 72 -64.78 16.49 -24.43
N ASN A 73 -65.44 15.48 -23.87
CA ASN A 73 -66.27 14.57 -24.66
C ASN A 73 -67.55 14.20 -23.89
N LYS A 74 -68.68 14.34 -24.57
CA LYS A 74 -70.06 14.26 -24.03
C LYS A 74 -70.43 12.84 -23.57
N ILE A 75 -71.04 12.74 -22.38
CA ILE A 75 -71.71 11.54 -21.89
C ILE A 75 -73.22 11.81 -21.80
N ALA A 76 -74.01 10.88 -22.34
CA ALA A 76 -75.45 10.83 -22.21
C ALA A 76 -75.85 10.20 -20.86
N ASN A 77 -76.85 10.81 -20.23
CA ASN A 77 -77.50 10.43 -18.97
C ASN A 77 -77.84 8.93 -18.83
N ARG A 78 -77.59 8.37 -17.64
CA ARG A 78 -78.51 7.44 -16.98
C ARG A 78 -78.42 7.55 -15.45
N GLN A 79 -79.60 7.42 -14.87
CA GLN A 79 -80.02 7.84 -13.53
C GLN A 79 -79.32 7.14 -12.36
N ILE A 80 -79.23 7.92 -11.28
CA ILE A 80 -78.84 7.56 -9.92
C ILE A 80 -80.01 6.82 -9.24
N ALA A 81 -79.71 5.69 -8.60
CA ALA A 81 -80.53 5.11 -7.54
C ALA A 81 -79.76 5.21 -6.22
N VAL A 82 -80.44 5.75 -5.23
CA VAL A 82 -79.99 6.04 -3.86
C VAL A 82 -79.86 4.74 -3.06
N VAL A 83 -78.78 4.57 -2.28
CA VAL A 83 -78.77 3.70 -1.10
C VAL A 83 -77.89 4.31 0.00
N ASP A 84 -78.42 4.22 1.22
CA ASP A 84 -78.09 4.88 2.48
C ASP A 84 -76.65 4.78 3.03
N GLU A 85 -76.38 5.73 3.93
CA GLU A 85 -75.26 5.81 4.87
C GLU A 85 -75.10 4.54 5.73
N ALA A 86 -73.87 4.03 5.82
CA ALA A 86 -73.43 3.20 6.93
C ALA A 86 -71.91 3.36 7.20
N GLN A 87 -71.64 4.04 8.30
CA GLN A 87 -70.55 3.91 9.29
C GLN A 87 -69.15 3.41 8.87
N SER A 88 -68.15 4.16 9.36
CA SER A 88 -66.72 3.88 9.30
C SER A 88 -66.34 2.61 10.04
N SER A 89 -65.57 1.74 9.38
CA SER A 89 -64.74 0.73 10.05
C SER A 89 -63.40 0.61 9.32
N THR A 90 -62.31 0.77 10.07
CA THR A 90 -60.91 0.57 9.68
C THR A 90 -60.72 -0.80 9.02
N PRO A 91 -59.94 -0.96 7.93
CA PRO A 91 -59.75 -2.27 7.33
C PRO A 91 -58.73 -3.09 8.13
N GLU A 92 -59.22 -4.09 8.87
CA GLU A 92 -58.42 -5.24 9.30
C GLU A 92 -57.91 -6.00 8.06
N LYS A 93 -56.59 -6.22 7.98
CA LYS A 93 -55.98 -7.10 6.97
C LYS A 93 -56.49 -8.54 7.19
N LYS A 94 -57.44 -8.98 6.37
CA LYS A 94 -57.78 -10.41 6.23
C LYS A 94 -56.58 -11.17 5.70
N LEU A 95 -55.98 -12.01 6.54
CA LEU A 95 -55.07 -13.08 6.11
C LEU A 95 -55.85 -14.03 5.19
N VAL A 96 -55.37 -14.20 3.96
CA VAL A 96 -55.89 -15.21 3.04
C VAL A 96 -55.36 -16.56 3.50
N ASN A 97 -56.22 -17.41 4.06
CA ASN A 97 -55.88 -18.80 4.32
C ASN A 97 -55.61 -19.48 2.97
N ALA A 98 -54.36 -19.82 2.70
CA ALA A 98 -54.01 -20.73 1.61
C ALA A 98 -54.60 -22.10 1.94
N GLY A 99 -55.76 -22.43 1.36
CA GLY A 99 -56.34 -23.76 1.46
C GLY A 99 -55.44 -24.76 0.74
N VAL A 100 -54.54 -25.41 1.47
CA VAL A 100 -53.72 -26.49 0.92
C VAL A 100 -54.57 -27.75 0.90
N SER A 101 -55.23 -28.02 -0.23
CA SER A 101 -55.95 -29.27 -0.50
C SER A 101 -55.22 -30.07 -1.58
N GLY A 102 -54.19 -30.81 -1.17
CA GLY A 102 -53.48 -31.78 -2.00
C GLY A 102 -52.67 -32.72 -1.11
N ALA A 103 -52.77 -34.04 -1.33
CA ALA A 103 -52.18 -35.07 -0.48
C ALA A 103 -50.62 -35.10 -0.49
N ASP A 104 -49.98 -34.24 -1.28
CA ASP A 104 -48.53 -34.21 -1.50
C ASP A 104 -47.83 -32.96 -0.91
N VAL A 105 -48.52 -32.13 -0.09
CA VAL A 105 -47.92 -30.92 0.50
C VAL A 105 -47.68 -31.09 2.00
N GLU A 106 -46.41 -31.24 2.38
CA GLU A 106 -45.97 -31.28 3.78
C GLU A 106 -45.93 -29.84 4.36
N VAL A 107 -46.80 -29.55 5.33
CA VAL A 107 -46.87 -28.24 6.00
C VAL A 107 -45.96 -28.23 7.23
N LYS A 108 -44.88 -27.45 7.20
CA LYS A 108 -43.97 -27.23 8.34
C LYS A 108 -44.08 -25.80 8.86
N PRO A 109 -44.35 -25.57 10.16
CA PRO A 109 -44.43 -24.22 10.72
C PRO A 109 -43.06 -23.53 10.69
N ILE A 110 -43.03 -22.27 10.23
CA ILE A 110 -41.82 -21.43 10.24
C ILE A 110 -41.57 -20.96 11.68
N THR A 111 -40.44 -21.37 12.27
CA THR A 111 -40.08 -21.08 13.67
C THR A 111 -38.66 -20.49 13.79
N GLY A 112 -38.30 -20.00 14.97
CA GLY A 112 -36.96 -19.47 15.26
C GLY A 112 -36.56 -18.28 14.38
N ALA A 113 -35.31 -18.27 13.89
CA ALA A 113 -34.78 -17.20 13.05
C ALA A 113 -35.58 -16.98 11.75
N SER A 114 -36.11 -18.05 11.14
CA SER A 114 -36.91 -17.95 9.93
C SER A 114 -38.24 -17.23 10.17
N LYS A 115 -38.83 -17.35 11.37
CA LYS A 115 -40.02 -16.56 11.75
C LYS A 115 -39.69 -15.07 11.83
N LYS A 116 -38.50 -14.73 12.34
CA LYS A 116 -38.04 -13.33 12.39
C LYS A 116 -37.86 -12.73 10.99
N ILE A 117 -37.41 -13.53 10.02
CA ILE A 117 -37.35 -13.12 8.61
C ILE A 117 -38.76 -12.79 8.11
N VAL A 118 -39.77 -13.62 8.41
CA VAL A 118 -41.18 -13.33 8.02
C VAL A 118 -41.65 -12.00 8.60
N GLU A 119 -41.48 -11.78 9.91
CA GLU A 119 -41.85 -10.52 10.57
C GLU A 119 -41.15 -9.31 9.91
N ASN A 120 -39.86 -9.44 9.63
CA ASN A 120 -39.07 -8.39 8.97
C ASN A 120 -39.56 -8.11 7.55
N MET A 121 -39.90 -9.16 6.78
CA MET A 121 -40.41 -9.02 5.42
C MET A 121 -41.80 -8.38 5.40
N GLU A 122 -42.69 -8.78 6.32
CA GLU A 122 -44.00 -8.14 6.47
C GLU A 122 -43.89 -6.66 6.83
N GLN A 123 -42.94 -6.30 7.72
CA GLN A 123 -42.67 -4.91 8.06
C GLN A 123 -42.10 -4.13 6.86
N SER A 124 -41.22 -4.73 6.06
CA SER A 124 -40.61 -4.08 4.89
C SER A 124 -41.64 -3.66 3.83
N LEU A 125 -42.80 -4.33 3.75
CA LEU A 125 -43.89 -3.97 2.82
C LEU A 125 -44.47 -2.58 3.10
N THR A 126 -44.25 -2.03 4.29
CA THR A 126 -44.72 -0.70 4.69
C THR A 126 -43.78 0.43 4.27
N VAL A 127 -42.60 0.11 3.75
CA VAL A 127 -41.59 1.08 3.31
C VAL A 127 -41.76 1.33 1.81
N PRO A 128 -42.23 2.53 1.39
CA PRO A 128 -42.32 2.86 -0.03
C PRO A 128 -40.92 3.10 -0.59
N THR A 129 -40.37 2.08 -1.25
CA THR A 129 -39.02 2.14 -1.79
C THR A 129 -39.00 2.61 -3.24
N ALA A 130 -38.02 3.43 -3.61
CA ALA A 130 -37.60 3.62 -4.99
C ALA A 130 -36.17 3.07 -5.17
N THR A 131 -35.79 2.77 -6.42
CA THR A 131 -34.46 2.23 -6.73
C THR A 131 -33.78 3.03 -7.83
N SER A 132 -32.55 3.43 -7.58
CA SER A 132 -31.63 3.98 -8.58
C SER A 132 -30.51 2.97 -8.85
N LEU A 133 -29.95 2.98 -10.07
CA LEU A 133 -28.85 2.10 -10.44
C LEU A 133 -27.75 2.87 -11.15
N ARG A 134 -26.51 2.42 -10.99
CA ARG A 134 -25.34 2.94 -11.72
C ARG A 134 -24.38 1.81 -12.04
N ARG A 135 -23.86 1.80 -13.26
CA ARG A 135 -22.77 0.91 -13.67
C ARG A 135 -21.43 1.58 -13.39
N VAL A 136 -20.51 0.86 -12.76
CA VAL A 136 -19.20 1.37 -12.33
C VAL A 136 -18.09 0.50 -12.94
N PRO A 137 -17.07 1.09 -13.59
CA PRO A 137 -15.92 0.32 -14.07
C PRO A 137 -15.07 -0.19 -12.89
N VAL A 138 -14.53 -1.40 -13.02
CA VAL A 138 -13.83 -2.07 -11.92
C VAL A 138 -12.31 -2.04 -12.08
N LYS A 139 -11.77 -1.49 -13.18
CA LYS A 139 -10.33 -1.56 -13.48
C LYS A 139 -9.46 -1.06 -12.31
N VAL A 140 -9.63 0.20 -11.89
CA VAL A 140 -8.85 0.77 -10.77
C VAL A 140 -9.10 0.03 -9.45
N LEU A 141 -10.35 -0.34 -9.19
CA LEU A 141 -10.74 -1.13 -8.02
C LEU A 141 -10.04 -2.50 -7.97
N GLU A 142 -9.96 -3.22 -9.08
CA GLU A 142 -9.30 -4.52 -9.20
C GLU A 142 -7.78 -4.38 -9.02
N GLU A 143 -7.17 -3.40 -9.69
CA GLU A 143 -5.72 -3.22 -9.65
C GLU A 143 -5.21 -2.78 -8.27
N ASN A 144 -5.84 -1.78 -7.65
CA ASN A 144 -5.43 -1.31 -6.34
C ASN A 144 -5.72 -2.36 -5.25
N ARG A 145 -6.82 -3.12 -5.36
CA ARG A 145 -7.07 -4.24 -4.44
C ARG A 145 -6.00 -5.33 -4.56
N ARG A 146 -5.48 -5.59 -5.76
CA ARG A 146 -4.38 -6.54 -5.96
C ARG A 146 -3.13 -6.06 -5.22
N LEU A 147 -2.71 -4.81 -5.44
CA LEU A 147 -1.54 -4.21 -4.78
C LEU A 147 -1.67 -4.23 -3.25
N VAL A 148 -2.84 -3.85 -2.72
CA VAL A 148 -3.13 -3.92 -1.28
C VAL A 148 -2.99 -5.35 -0.75
N ASN A 149 -3.55 -6.35 -1.45
CA ASN A 149 -3.46 -7.73 -1.00
C ASN A 149 -2.05 -8.32 -1.09
N GLU A 150 -1.26 -7.92 -2.08
CA GLU A 150 0.15 -8.31 -2.18
C GLU A 150 0.94 -7.80 -0.96
N HIS A 151 0.73 -6.55 -0.56
CA HIS A 151 1.34 -5.97 0.65
C HIS A 151 0.82 -6.60 1.96
N LEU A 152 -0.48 -6.86 2.09
CA LEU A 152 -1.03 -7.48 3.30
C LEU A 152 -0.58 -8.94 3.47
N GLN A 153 -0.34 -9.64 2.36
CA GLN A 153 0.16 -11.02 2.39
C GLN A 153 1.58 -11.10 2.95
N THR A 154 2.46 -10.15 2.63
CA THR A 154 3.82 -10.10 3.20
C THR A 154 3.81 -9.78 4.69
N SER A 155 2.86 -8.96 5.14
CA SER A 155 2.69 -8.59 6.55
C SER A 155 1.89 -9.61 7.39
N GLY A 156 1.49 -10.75 6.82
CA GLY A 156 0.66 -11.75 7.49
C GLY A 156 -0.75 -11.28 7.88
N ARG A 157 -1.23 -10.16 7.30
CA ARG A 157 -2.54 -9.57 7.56
C ARG A 157 -3.60 -10.20 6.65
N GLY A 158 -4.89 -10.09 7.04
CA GLY A 158 -6.01 -10.63 6.26
C GLY A 158 -6.13 -10.02 4.85
N LYS A 159 -7.04 -10.55 4.02
CA LYS A 159 -7.23 -10.07 2.63
C LYS A 159 -8.35 -9.02 2.52
N VAL A 160 -8.08 -7.94 1.79
CA VAL A 160 -9.08 -6.94 1.38
C VAL A 160 -9.89 -7.48 0.20
N SER A 161 -11.20 -7.60 0.42
CA SER A 161 -12.18 -7.95 -0.62
C SER A 161 -12.73 -6.70 -1.32
N PHE A 162 -13.40 -6.88 -2.47
CA PHE A 162 -14.12 -5.79 -3.12
C PHE A 162 -15.17 -5.14 -2.20
N THR A 163 -15.83 -5.96 -1.38
CA THR A 163 -16.86 -5.48 -0.44
C THR A 163 -16.29 -4.55 0.61
N HIS A 164 -15.04 -4.72 1.06
CA HIS A 164 -14.40 -3.78 1.99
C HIS A 164 -14.26 -2.39 1.37
N LEU A 165 -13.76 -2.32 0.12
CA LEU A 165 -13.53 -1.07 -0.60
C LEU A 165 -14.86 -0.38 -0.96
N ILE A 166 -15.85 -1.14 -1.40
CA ILE A 166 -17.19 -0.61 -1.71
C ILE A 166 -17.90 -0.12 -0.44
N ALA A 167 -17.81 -0.89 0.65
CA ALA A 167 -18.34 -0.49 1.95
C ALA A 167 -17.70 0.80 2.46
N TRP A 168 -16.38 0.93 2.30
CA TRP A 168 -15.67 2.15 2.66
C TRP A 168 -16.06 3.34 1.78
N ALA A 169 -16.23 3.14 0.47
CA ALA A 169 -16.74 4.16 -0.43
C ALA A 169 -18.16 4.62 -0.06
N ILE A 170 -19.02 3.70 0.40
CA ILE A 170 -20.36 4.03 0.95
C ILE A 170 -20.23 4.92 2.19
N VAL A 171 -19.39 4.54 3.16
CA VAL A 171 -19.16 5.32 4.39
C VAL A 171 -18.65 6.73 4.07
N LYS A 172 -17.68 6.86 3.16
CA LYS A 172 -17.14 8.15 2.72
C LYS A 172 -18.19 8.97 1.96
N SER A 173 -18.98 8.35 1.09
CA SER A 173 -20.03 9.04 0.34
C SER A 173 -21.14 9.57 1.26
N ILE A 174 -21.51 8.85 2.33
CA ILE A 174 -22.52 9.31 3.29
C ILE A 174 -22.05 10.56 4.04
N LYS A 175 -20.75 10.76 4.25
CA LYS A 175 -20.24 12.00 4.89
C LYS A 175 -20.58 13.24 4.05
N GLU A 176 -20.62 13.11 2.73
CA GLU A 176 -20.99 14.18 1.80
C GLU A 176 -22.50 14.24 1.53
N TYR A 177 -23.17 13.08 1.55
CA TYR A 177 -24.61 12.92 1.37
C TYR A 177 -25.26 12.35 2.65
N PRO A 178 -25.30 13.11 3.77
CA PRO A 178 -25.78 12.63 5.06
C PRO A 178 -27.25 12.21 5.04
N GLN A 179 -28.03 12.73 4.08
CA GLN A 179 -29.43 12.36 3.88
C GLN A 179 -29.64 10.89 3.56
N MET A 180 -28.64 10.22 2.98
CA MET A 180 -28.69 8.79 2.72
C MET A 180 -28.65 7.95 4.01
N ASN A 181 -28.28 8.55 5.14
CA ASN A 181 -28.28 7.94 6.47
C ASN A 181 -29.59 8.21 7.26
N PHE A 182 -30.54 8.96 6.67
CA PHE A 182 -31.80 9.29 7.33
C PHE A 182 -32.77 8.11 7.31
N GLY A 183 -33.39 7.82 8.45
CA GLY A 183 -34.50 6.88 8.55
C GLY A 183 -35.86 7.58 8.52
N TYR A 184 -36.92 6.80 8.31
CA TYR A 184 -38.29 7.23 8.55
C TYR A 184 -38.84 6.58 9.82
N GLY A 185 -39.55 7.35 10.64
CA GLY A 185 -40.26 6.85 11.82
C GLY A 185 -41.44 7.73 12.20
N LEU A 186 -42.25 7.25 13.14
CA LEU A 186 -43.26 8.06 13.81
C LEU A 186 -42.70 8.49 15.17
N VAL A 187 -42.61 9.80 15.39
CA VAL A 187 -42.27 10.39 16.69
C VAL A 187 -43.49 11.17 17.14
N ASP A 188 -44.04 10.82 18.30
CA ASP A 188 -45.31 11.38 18.80
C ASP A 188 -46.45 11.30 17.75
N ASP A 189 -46.58 10.13 17.10
CA ASP A 189 -47.52 9.84 16.00
C ASP A 189 -47.39 10.74 14.76
N LYS A 190 -46.30 11.50 14.63
CA LYS A 190 -46.02 12.36 13.48
C LYS A 190 -44.97 11.74 12.56
N PRO A 191 -45.21 11.69 11.23
CA PRO A 191 -44.20 11.34 10.24
C PRO A 191 -42.94 12.18 10.43
N SER A 192 -41.84 11.52 10.76
CA SER A 192 -40.60 12.17 11.19
C SER A 192 -39.39 11.56 10.49
N ARG A 193 -38.45 12.43 10.16
CA ARG A 193 -37.14 12.06 9.61
C ARG A 193 -36.17 11.80 10.76
N LEU A 194 -35.67 10.57 10.85
CA LEU A 194 -34.70 10.14 11.85
C LEU A 194 -33.29 10.50 11.34
N GLN A 195 -32.68 11.54 11.90
CA GLN A 195 -31.33 11.95 11.55
C GLN A 195 -30.31 11.26 12.46
N ASN A 196 -29.60 10.28 11.93
CA ASN A 196 -28.60 9.54 12.68
C ASN A 196 -27.21 10.20 12.52
N GLU A 197 -26.54 10.53 13.62
CA GLU A 197 -25.17 11.09 13.60
C GLU A 197 -24.09 10.04 13.28
N SER A 198 -24.32 8.81 13.72
CA SER A 198 -23.41 7.68 13.48
C SER A 198 -23.82 6.92 12.23
N ILE A 199 -22.84 6.49 11.44
CA ILE A 199 -23.05 5.55 10.33
C ILE A 199 -22.88 4.13 10.89
N ASN A 200 -23.97 3.39 10.98
CA ASN A 200 -23.97 1.99 11.41
C ASN A 200 -24.22 1.11 10.19
N LEU A 201 -23.13 0.63 9.57
CA LEU A 201 -23.16 -0.05 8.29
C LEU A 201 -23.47 -1.54 8.46
N GLY A 202 -24.66 -1.96 8.07
CA GLY A 202 -25.07 -3.37 7.99
C GLY A 202 -24.38 -4.09 6.84
N ILE A 203 -23.73 -5.22 7.09
CA ILE A 203 -23.08 -6.02 6.05
C ILE A 203 -23.79 -7.36 5.95
N ALA A 204 -24.34 -7.68 4.78
CA ALA A 204 -24.97 -8.97 4.55
C ALA A 204 -23.91 -10.06 4.41
N ILE A 205 -23.97 -11.06 5.29
CA ILE A 205 -23.06 -12.19 5.36
C ILE A 205 -23.87 -13.46 5.13
N ASP A 206 -23.51 -14.17 4.07
CA ASP A 206 -24.08 -15.46 3.74
C ASP A 206 -23.36 -16.57 4.52
N ILE A 207 -24.11 -17.25 5.39
CA ILE A 207 -23.63 -18.35 6.22
C ILE A 207 -24.22 -19.66 5.72
N GLU A 208 -23.35 -20.56 5.27
CA GLU A 208 -23.70 -21.95 4.98
C GLU A 208 -23.65 -22.77 6.26
N LYS A 209 -24.77 -23.42 6.60
CA LYS A 209 -24.88 -24.31 7.75
C LYS A 209 -24.40 -25.72 7.37
N LYS A 210 -24.10 -26.54 8.38
CA LYS A 210 -23.65 -27.93 8.21
C LYS A 210 -24.61 -28.83 7.42
N ASP A 211 -25.89 -28.47 7.37
CA ASP A 211 -26.94 -29.18 6.63
C ASP A 211 -27.07 -28.72 5.16
N GLY A 212 -26.17 -27.84 4.68
CA GLY A 212 -26.20 -27.27 3.34
C GLY A 212 -27.20 -26.12 3.16
N SER A 213 -27.98 -25.77 4.20
CA SER A 213 -28.87 -24.62 4.15
C SER A 213 -28.09 -23.31 4.33
N ARG A 214 -28.51 -22.25 3.63
CA ARG A 214 -27.88 -20.93 3.71
C ARG A 214 -28.75 -19.96 4.51
N SER A 215 -28.11 -19.12 5.30
CA SER A 215 -28.76 -18.09 6.10
C SER A 215 -28.04 -16.76 5.90
N LEU A 216 -28.78 -15.72 5.54
CA LEU A 216 -28.24 -14.37 5.41
C LEU A 216 -28.40 -13.63 6.74
N LEU A 217 -27.28 -13.15 7.29
CA LEU A 217 -27.25 -12.33 8.50
C LEU A 217 -26.73 -10.94 8.16
N VAL A 218 -27.30 -9.88 8.76
CA VAL A 218 -26.88 -8.49 8.50
C VAL A 218 -26.48 -7.80 9.81
N PRO A 219 -25.34 -8.18 10.43
CA PRO A 219 -24.78 -7.42 11.54
C PRO A 219 -24.25 -6.07 11.06
N SER A 220 -24.09 -5.12 11.98
CA SER A 220 -23.70 -3.74 11.67
C SER A 220 -22.40 -3.31 12.35
N ILE A 221 -21.52 -2.72 11.55
CA ILE A 221 -20.31 -2.06 12.00
C ILE A 221 -20.71 -0.68 12.53
N LYS A 222 -20.58 -0.48 13.84
CA LYS A 222 -21.04 0.75 14.51
C LYS A 222 -20.06 1.90 14.31
N GLY A 223 -20.59 3.11 14.15
CA GLY A 223 -19.78 4.34 14.14
C GLY A 223 -18.70 4.38 13.05
N ALA A 224 -18.95 3.76 11.90
CA ALA A 224 -17.98 3.63 10.81
C ALA A 224 -17.45 4.99 10.30
N ASN A 225 -18.20 6.09 10.50
CA ASN A 225 -17.76 7.45 10.18
C ASN A 225 -16.56 7.94 11.01
N ARG A 226 -16.28 7.34 12.16
CA ARG A 226 -15.22 7.74 13.10
C ARG A 226 -13.91 6.96 12.92
N MET A 227 -13.90 5.97 12.03
CA MET A 227 -12.76 5.11 11.76
C MET A 227 -11.91 5.69 10.62
N ASN A 228 -10.64 5.28 10.53
CA ASN A 228 -9.88 5.26 9.28
C ASN A 228 -10.07 3.90 8.55
N PHE A 229 -9.44 3.69 7.38
CA PHE A 229 -9.65 2.44 6.63
C PHE A 229 -9.10 1.20 7.34
N ALA A 230 -7.95 1.32 8.02
CA ALA A 230 -7.34 0.20 8.74
C ALA A 230 -8.20 -0.26 9.92
N GLU A 231 -8.72 0.68 10.72
CA GLU A 231 -9.65 0.41 11.81
C GLU A 231 -10.96 -0.20 11.29
N PHE A 232 -11.51 0.36 10.19
CA PHE A 232 -12.69 -0.18 9.54
C PHE A 232 -12.48 -1.61 9.05
N PHE A 233 -11.32 -1.90 8.45
CA PHE A 233 -10.96 -3.24 7.98
C PHE A 233 -10.90 -4.26 9.12
N VAL A 234 -10.33 -3.89 10.27
CA VAL A 234 -10.33 -4.75 11.47
C VAL A 234 -11.75 -4.98 11.98
N ALA A 235 -12.52 -3.91 12.19
CA ALA A 235 -13.89 -4.00 12.70
C ALA A 235 -14.81 -4.81 11.78
N TYR A 236 -14.64 -4.68 10.46
CA TYR A 236 -15.34 -5.47 9.46
C TYR A 236 -15.02 -6.96 9.61
N ASN A 237 -13.74 -7.32 9.66
CA ASN A 237 -13.32 -8.72 9.75
C ASN A 237 -13.73 -9.37 11.07
N GLU A 238 -13.68 -8.64 12.19
CA GLU A 238 -14.19 -9.12 13.47
C GLU A 238 -15.69 -9.41 13.42
N THR A 239 -16.46 -8.53 12.79
CA THR A 239 -17.91 -8.73 12.60
C THR A 239 -18.20 -9.97 11.76
N VAL A 240 -17.46 -10.16 10.66
CA VAL A 240 -17.56 -11.37 9.82
C VAL A 240 -17.16 -12.64 10.59
N LYS A 241 -16.10 -12.56 11.39
CA LYS A 241 -15.64 -13.67 12.23
C LYS A 241 -16.71 -14.06 13.26
N LYS A 242 -17.28 -13.09 13.98
CA LYS A 242 -18.40 -13.31 14.92
C LYS A 242 -19.60 -13.96 14.24
N ALA A 243 -19.95 -13.53 13.03
CA ALA A 243 -21.05 -14.10 12.25
C ALA A 243 -20.81 -15.58 11.92
N ARG A 244 -19.61 -15.91 11.40
CA ARG A 244 -19.24 -17.29 11.04
C ARG A 244 -19.10 -18.21 12.25
N GLU A 245 -18.64 -17.69 13.38
CA GLU A 245 -18.52 -18.44 14.63
C GLU A 245 -19.83 -18.54 15.41
N GLY A 246 -20.92 -17.92 14.95
CA GLY A 246 -22.21 -17.92 15.64
C GLY A 246 -22.21 -17.14 16.95
N LYS A 247 -21.32 -16.15 17.10
CA LYS A 247 -21.13 -15.33 18.32
C LYS A 247 -21.79 -13.94 18.23
N LEU A 248 -22.67 -13.72 17.26
CA LEU A 248 -23.41 -12.47 17.15
C LEU A 248 -24.45 -12.36 18.27
N THR A 249 -24.57 -11.16 18.79
CA THR A 249 -25.52 -10.74 19.82
C THR A 249 -26.63 -9.89 19.20
N ILE A 250 -27.69 -9.60 19.96
CA ILE A 250 -28.79 -8.74 19.49
C ILE A 250 -28.29 -7.33 19.16
N GLU A 251 -27.35 -6.81 19.94
CA GLU A 251 -26.75 -5.47 19.75
C GLU A 251 -26.09 -5.32 18.37
N ASP A 252 -25.50 -6.39 17.84
CA ASP A 252 -24.86 -6.39 16.53
C ASP A 252 -25.87 -6.09 15.38
N PHE A 253 -27.16 -6.36 15.58
CA PHE A 253 -28.22 -6.11 14.59
C PHE A 253 -28.98 -4.79 14.80
N GLN A 254 -28.88 -4.18 15.99
CA GLN A 254 -29.69 -3.01 16.35
C GLN A 254 -29.14 -1.69 15.80
N GLY A 255 -30.01 -0.76 15.40
CA GLY A 255 -29.58 0.59 15.01
C GLY A 255 -28.78 0.65 13.72
N THR A 256 -28.85 -0.36 12.85
CA THR A 256 -28.35 -0.29 11.47
C THR A 256 -29.04 0.87 10.74
N THR A 257 -28.26 1.73 10.10
CA THR A 257 -28.78 2.93 9.41
C THR A 257 -28.75 2.77 7.89
N VAL A 258 -27.69 2.13 7.39
CA VAL A 258 -27.46 1.80 5.97
C VAL A 258 -26.97 0.37 5.88
N SER A 259 -27.29 -0.34 4.80
CA SER A 259 -26.80 -1.72 4.60
C SER A 259 -26.20 -1.96 3.21
N LEU A 260 -25.29 -2.91 3.13
CA LEU A 260 -24.64 -3.40 1.91
C LEU A 260 -24.89 -4.91 1.78
N THR A 261 -25.37 -5.33 0.61
CA THR A 261 -25.52 -6.73 0.24
C THR A 261 -24.79 -7.05 -1.06
N ASN A 262 -24.29 -8.28 -1.19
CA ASN A 262 -23.47 -8.69 -2.33
C ASN A 262 -23.98 -9.97 -3.01
N PRO A 263 -25.11 -9.90 -3.74
CA PRO A 263 -25.59 -11.03 -4.54
C PRO A 263 -24.72 -11.31 -5.79
N GLY A 264 -23.79 -10.41 -6.13
CA GLY A 264 -22.86 -10.62 -7.24
C GLY A 264 -21.98 -11.86 -7.13
N THR A 265 -21.75 -12.38 -5.93
CA THR A 265 -20.96 -13.61 -5.72
C THR A 265 -21.59 -14.87 -6.31
N ILE A 266 -22.90 -14.81 -6.63
CA ILE A 266 -23.65 -15.91 -7.26
C ILE A 266 -24.08 -15.56 -8.70
N GLY A 267 -23.42 -14.59 -9.34
CA GLY A 267 -23.69 -14.21 -10.75
C GLY A 267 -24.89 -13.27 -10.93
N THR A 268 -25.42 -12.67 -9.85
CA THR A 268 -26.54 -11.72 -9.97
C THR A 268 -26.03 -10.37 -10.49
N VAL A 269 -26.48 -9.96 -11.69
CA VAL A 269 -26.06 -8.69 -12.33
C VAL A 269 -26.57 -7.45 -11.57
N ALA A 270 -27.80 -7.49 -11.07
CA ALA A 270 -28.39 -6.42 -10.27
C ALA A 270 -29.46 -7.00 -9.33
N SER A 271 -29.65 -6.40 -8.16
CA SER A 271 -30.65 -6.83 -7.18
C SER A 271 -31.33 -5.61 -6.57
N ASN A 272 -32.63 -5.73 -6.30
CA ASN A 272 -33.43 -4.71 -5.62
C ASN A 272 -33.82 -5.26 -4.24
N PRO A 273 -32.90 -5.21 -3.27
CA PRO A 273 -33.15 -5.81 -1.96
C PRO A 273 -34.23 -5.05 -1.20
N ARG A 274 -34.93 -5.75 -0.30
CA ARG A 274 -35.96 -5.14 0.54
C ARG A 274 -35.30 -4.28 1.62
N LEU A 275 -35.70 -3.01 1.69
CA LEU A 275 -35.26 -2.08 2.72
C LEU A 275 -36.01 -2.33 4.04
N MET A 276 -35.26 -2.40 5.14
CA MET A 276 -35.81 -2.57 6.48
C MET A 276 -36.29 -1.23 7.05
N SER A 277 -37.38 -1.27 7.82
CA SER A 277 -37.90 -0.07 8.51
C SER A 277 -36.83 0.54 9.42
N GLY A 278 -36.73 1.87 9.42
CA GLY A 278 -35.72 2.63 10.16
C GLY A 278 -34.40 2.84 9.42
N GLN A 279 -34.10 2.07 8.36
CA GLN A 279 -32.95 2.32 7.48
C GLN A 279 -33.29 3.29 6.36
N GLY A 280 -32.30 4.08 5.92
CA GLY A 280 -32.49 5.01 4.80
C GLY A 280 -32.33 4.33 3.44
N VAL A 281 -31.25 3.56 3.29
CA VAL A 281 -30.85 2.95 2.02
C VAL A 281 -30.19 1.59 2.23
N ILE A 282 -30.43 0.68 1.28
CA ILE A 282 -29.67 -0.55 1.11
C ILE A 282 -29.01 -0.54 -0.28
N ILE A 283 -27.70 -0.79 -0.30
CA ILE A 283 -26.90 -0.89 -1.51
C ILE A 283 -26.70 -2.36 -1.86
N ALA A 284 -26.93 -2.74 -3.11
CA ALA A 284 -26.54 -4.07 -3.61
C ALA A 284 -25.43 -3.97 -4.65
N THR A 285 -24.45 -4.86 -4.54
CA THR A 285 -23.39 -5.03 -5.55
C THR A 285 -23.70 -6.21 -6.45
N GLY A 286 -23.76 -5.95 -7.76
CA GLY A 286 -23.88 -6.97 -8.79
C GLY A 286 -22.58 -7.73 -9.04
N ALA A 287 -22.64 -8.72 -9.92
CA ALA A 287 -21.50 -9.49 -10.39
C ALA A 287 -20.47 -8.59 -11.09
N ILE A 288 -19.18 -8.91 -10.91
CA ILE A 288 -18.06 -8.22 -11.55
C ILE A 288 -17.70 -9.00 -12.81
N GLU A 289 -18.20 -8.53 -13.94
CA GLU A 289 -18.08 -9.22 -15.22
C GLU A 289 -17.81 -8.22 -16.34
N TYR A 290 -17.33 -8.71 -17.49
CA TYR A 290 -17.32 -7.89 -18.70
C TYR A 290 -18.76 -7.59 -19.14
N PRO A 291 -19.01 -6.44 -19.79
CA PRO A 291 -20.28 -6.17 -20.46
C PRO A 291 -20.65 -7.34 -21.38
N ALA A 292 -21.95 -7.65 -21.48
CA ALA A 292 -22.47 -8.86 -22.13
C ALA A 292 -21.93 -9.05 -23.55
N GLU A 293 -21.84 -7.96 -24.31
CA GLU A 293 -21.29 -7.86 -25.66
C GLU A 293 -19.82 -8.29 -25.80
N TYR A 294 -19.07 -8.36 -24.69
CA TYR A 294 -17.63 -8.64 -24.66
C TYR A 294 -17.24 -9.89 -23.85
N GLN A 295 -18.19 -10.61 -23.25
CA GLN A 295 -17.91 -11.74 -22.34
C GLN A 295 -17.17 -12.91 -23.00
N ALA A 296 -17.32 -13.09 -24.32
CA ALA A 296 -16.67 -14.15 -25.09
C ALA A 296 -15.40 -13.69 -25.84
N MET A 297 -14.94 -12.45 -25.62
CA MET A 297 -13.69 -11.96 -26.20
C MET A 297 -12.47 -12.51 -25.46
N THR A 298 -11.36 -12.71 -26.18
CA THR A 298 -10.09 -13.08 -25.55
C THR A 298 -9.56 -11.92 -24.71
N SER A 299 -8.78 -12.25 -23.67
CA SER A 299 -8.12 -11.25 -22.81
C SER A 299 -7.22 -10.30 -23.60
N GLY A 300 -6.47 -10.82 -24.57
CA GLY A 300 -5.63 -10.02 -25.46
C GLY A 300 -6.43 -9.01 -26.27
N SER A 301 -7.56 -9.41 -26.86
CA SER A 301 -8.43 -8.48 -27.59
C SER A 301 -9.02 -7.42 -26.67
N LEU A 302 -9.54 -7.80 -25.49
CA LEU A 302 -10.09 -6.86 -24.50
C LEU A 302 -9.08 -5.79 -24.07
N SER A 303 -7.83 -6.20 -23.86
CA SER A 303 -6.71 -5.31 -23.52
C SER A 303 -6.39 -4.32 -24.65
N GLN A 304 -6.39 -4.78 -25.90
CA GLN A 304 -6.12 -3.92 -27.06
C GLN A 304 -7.19 -2.83 -27.26
N ILE A 305 -8.46 -3.12 -26.97
CA ILE A 305 -9.56 -2.14 -27.07
C ILE A 305 -9.88 -1.43 -25.75
N GLY A 306 -9.14 -1.71 -24.66
CA GLY A 306 -9.29 -1.00 -23.40
C GLY A 306 -10.61 -1.27 -22.66
N ILE A 307 -11.13 -2.50 -22.73
CA ILE A 307 -12.39 -2.86 -22.05
C ILE A 307 -12.12 -3.44 -20.66
N SER A 308 -12.76 -2.88 -19.64
CA SER A 308 -12.72 -3.41 -18.26
C SER A 308 -13.97 -4.19 -17.90
N LYS A 309 -13.88 -4.98 -16.82
CA LYS A 309 -15.05 -5.44 -16.09
C LYS A 309 -15.83 -4.26 -15.51
N VAL A 310 -17.12 -4.46 -15.30
CA VAL A 310 -18.04 -3.51 -14.69
C VAL A 310 -18.78 -4.19 -13.55
N LEU A 311 -19.26 -3.40 -12.59
CA LEU A 311 -20.19 -3.83 -11.57
C LEU A 311 -21.39 -2.90 -11.55
N THR A 312 -22.58 -3.44 -11.28
CA THR A 312 -23.79 -2.64 -11.10
C THR A 312 -24.02 -2.39 -9.62
N LEU A 313 -24.14 -1.12 -9.23
CA LEU A 313 -24.61 -0.72 -7.92
C LEU A 313 -26.09 -0.36 -8.02
N THR A 314 -26.90 -0.92 -7.13
CA THR A 314 -28.28 -0.49 -6.92
C THR A 314 -28.41 0.16 -5.56
N SER A 315 -29.22 1.21 -5.49
CA SER A 315 -29.58 1.91 -4.27
C SER A 315 -31.09 1.84 -4.13
N THR A 316 -31.57 1.01 -3.19
CA THR A 316 -32.99 0.94 -2.83
C THR A 316 -33.19 1.74 -1.55
N TYR A 317 -33.96 2.83 -1.63
CA TYR A 317 -34.08 3.84 -0.59
C TYR A 317 -35.54 4.15 -0.26
N ASP A 318 -35.80 4.65 0.96
CA ASP A 318 -37.12 5.10 1.38
C ASP A 318 -37.47 6.45 0.74
N HIS A 319 -38.38 6.41 -0.24
CA HIS A 319 -38.71 7.59 -1.05
C HIS A 319 -39.48 8.66 -0.27
N ARG A 320 -39.87 8.38 0.98
CA ARG A 320 -40.48 9.39 1.88
C ARG A 320 -39.46 10.39 2.40
N VAL A 321 -38.20 9.99 2.55
CA VAL A 321 -37.15 10.80 3.20
C VAL A 321 -35.92 11.05 2.31
N ILE A 322 -35.75 10.27 1.25
CA ILE A 322 -34.65 10.40 0.27
C ILE A 322 -35.25 10.61 -1.12
N GLN A 323 -34.75 11.58 -1.86
CA GLN A 323 -35.18 11.87 -3.23
C GLN A 323 -34.35 11.08 -4.26
N GLY A 324 -34.93 10.79 -5.43
CA GLY A 324 -34.22 10.04 -6.48
C GLY A 324 -32.98 10.74 -7.04
N ALA A 325 -32.97 12.07 -7.08
CA ALA A 325 -31.77 12.84 -7.44
C ALA A 325 -30.64 12.65 -6.41
N GLU A 326 -30.96 12.61 -5.12
CA GLU A 326 -29.99 12.40 -4.04
C GLU A 326 -29.41 10.98 -4.12
N SER A 327 -30.24 9.96 -4.33
CA SER A 327 -29.74 8.60 -4.53
C SER A 327 -28.89 8.47 -5.79
N GLY A 328 -29.19 9.21 -6.86
CA GLY A 328 -28.40 9.23 -8.09
C GLY A 328 -27.02 9.86 -7.88
N LEU A 329 -26.96 11.01 -7.20
CA LEU A 329 -25.71 11.69 -6.83
C LEU A 329 -24.89 10.87 -5.84
N PHE A 330 -25.54 10.18 -4.91
CA PHE A 330 -24.87 9.27 -3.98
C PHE A 330 -24.15 8.12 -4.70
N LEU A 331 -24.83 7.46 -5.65
CA LEU A 331 -24.18 6.44 -6.48
C LEU A 331 -23.09 7.05 -7.38
N ALA A 332 -23.24 8.32 -7.80
CA ALA A 332 -22.20 9.03 -8.54
C ALA A 332 -20.94 9.22 -7.71
N LYS A 333 -21.08 9.62 -6.45
CA LYS A 333 -19.95 9.76 -5.54
C LYS A 333 -19.25 8.44 -5.27
N ILE A 334 -20.00 7.35 -5.08
CA ILE A 334 -19.40 6.02 -4.92
C ILE A 334 -18.62 5.65 -6.20
N HIS A 335 -19.14 5.93 -7.39
CA HIS A 335 -18.41 5.72 -8.64
C HIS A 335 -17.09 6.50 -8.65
N GLU A 336 -17.11 7.81 -8.40
CA GLU A 336 -15.93 8.68 -8.37
C GLU A 336 -14.84 8.13 -7.42
N LEU A 337 -15.23 7.74 -6.21
CA LEU A 337 -14.32 7.12 -5.24
C LEU A 337 -13.73 5.80 -5.75
N LEU A 338 -14.54 4.92 -6.34
CA LEU A 338 -14.09 3.62 -6.83
C LEU A 338 -13.22 3.70 -8.09
N ILE A 339 -13.26 4.79 -8.85
CA ILE A 339 -12.29 5.08 -9.92
C ILE A 339 -11.05 5.84 -9.41
N GLY A 340 -11.00 6.16 -8.11
CA GLY A 340 -9.82 6.72 -7.45
C GLY A 340 -9.79 8.24 -7.37
N GLU A 341 -10.89 8.93 -7.67
CA GLU A 341 -11.01 10.36 -7.38
C GLU A 341 -11.06 10.62 -5.87
N HIS A 342 -10.90 11.90 -5.49
CA HIS A 342 -10.94 12.36 -4.10
C HIS A 342 -9.93 11.64 -3.20
N GLU A 343 -8.76 11.31 -3.75
CA GLU A 343 -7.65 10.64 -3.05
C GLU A 343 -8.02 9.31 -2.37
N PHE A 344 -9.10 8.64 -2.83
CA PHE A 344 -9.67 7.49 -2.14
C PHE A 344 -8.65 6.37 -1.88
N TYR A 345 -7.89 5.97 -2.91
CA TYR A 345 -6.85 4.95 -2.76
C TYR A 345 -5.60 5.48 -2.07
N THR A 346 -5.27 6.76 -2.21
CA THR A 346 -4.13 7.37 -1.52
C THR A 346 -4.34 7.31 -0.01
N GLU A 347 -5.55 7.64 0.46
CA GLU A 347 -5.91 7.49 1.88
C GLU A 347 -5.83 6.03 2.33
N ILE A 348 -6.38 5.08 1.55
CA ILE A 348 -6.32 3.65 1.88
C ILE A 348 -4.88 3.16 1.98
N PHE A 349 -4.02 3.54 1.03
CA PHE A 349 -2.62 3.13 1.01
C PHE A 349 -1.87 3.73 2.20
N ARG A 350 -2.13 5.00 2.53
CA ARG A 350 -1.57 5.65 3.72
C ARG A 350 -2.02 4.97 5.01
N ASP A 351 -3.31 4.70 5.16
CA ASP A 351 -3.88 4.06 6.36
C ASP A 351 -3.36 2.62 6.54
N LEU A 352 -2.99 1.95 5.45
CA LEU A 352 -2.37 0.62 5.44
C LEU A 352 -0.84 0.65 5.45
N GLU A 353 -0.22 1.83 5.47
CA GLU A 353 1.24 2.01 5.42
C GLU A 353 1.91 1.40 4.17
N ILE A 354 1.25 1.51 3.02
CA ILE A 354 1.81 1.09 1.73
C ILE A 354 2.69 2.22 1.17
N SER A 355 3.99 1.94 0.99
CA SER A 355 5.03 2.93 0.68
C SER A 355 5.08 3.41 -0.77
N PHE A 356 4.28 2.84 -1.68
CA PHE A 356 4.23 3.21 -3.10
C PHE A 356 2.84 3.72 -3.51
N PRO A 357 2.72 4.58 -4.53
CA PRO A 357 1.43 5.16 -4.92
C PRO A 357 0.43 4.13 -5.46
N PRO A 358 -0.89 4.37 -5.29
CA PRO A 358 -1.92 3.60 -5.97
C PRO A 358 -1.93 3.89 -7.48
N LEU A 359 -2.43 2.94 -8.25
CA LEU A 359 -2.72 3.13 -9.68
C LEU A 359 -3.93 4.06 -9.84
N ARG A 360 -3.85 4.97 -10.82
CA ARG A 360 -4.85 6.00 -11.07
C ARG A 360 -5.69 5.69 -12.31
N TRP A 361 -6.91 6.22 -12.33
CA TRP A 361 -7.69 6.28 -13.55
C TRP A 361 -7.04 7.26 -14.52
N ALA A 362 -6.82 6.82 -15.75
CA ALA A 362 -6.29 7.65 -16.82
C ALA A 362 -7.01 7.32 -18.13
N THR A 363 -7.10 8.29 -19.04
CA THR A 363 -7.61 8.05 -20.39
C THR A 363 -6.63 7.18 -21.16
N ASP A 364 -7.12 6.16 -21.85
CA ASP A 364 -6.28 5.31 -22.68
C ASP A 364 -5.80 6.06 -23.93
N TYR A 365 -4.48 6.16 -24.08
CA TYR A 365 -3.83 6.73 -25.27
C TYR A 365 -3.35 5.62 -26.21
N ASN A 366 -4.13 4.56 -26.42
CA ASN A 366 -3.74 3.47 -27.30
C ASN A 366 -3.76 3.88 -28.77
N PRO A 367 -2.79 3.42 -29.59
CA PRO A 367 -2.82 3.66 -31.01
C PRO A 367 -4.11 3.15 -31.64
N SER A 368 -4.72 3.96 -32.51
CA SER A 368 -5.93 3.54 -33.22
C SER A 368 -5.66 2.28 -34.03
N LEU A 369 -6.53 1.26 -33.90
CA LEU A 369 -6.44 -0.02 -34.61
C LEU A 369 -6.43 0.11 -36.15
N LEU A 370 -6.92 1.24 -36.68
CA LEU A 370 -7.08 1.49 -38.12
C LEU A 370 -6.45 2.83 -38.55
N GLY A 371 -5.60 3.44 -37.72
CA GLY A 371 -4.98 4.74 -37.98
C GLY A 371 -3.69 4.66 -38.82
N VAL A 372 -3.45 5.67 -39.65
CA VAL A 372 -2.24 5.79 -40.49
C VAL A 372 -0.96 5.88 -39.63
N ASP A 373 -1.07 6.40 -38.40
CA ASP A 373 0.04 6.58 -37.46
C ASP A 373 0.20 5.41 -36.45
N HIS A 374 -0.56 4.32 -36.58
CA HIS A 374 -0.58 3.20 -35.61
C HIS A 374 0.82 2.68 -35.26
N PHE A 375 1.65 2.42 -36.28
CA PHE A 375 3.00 1.89 -36.10
C PHE A 375 3.91 2.88 -35.34
N ARG A 376 3.76 4.18 -35.60
CA ARG A 376 4.54 5.23 -34.93
C ARG A 376 4.17 5.29 -33.46
N GLU A 377 2.89 5.38 -33.14
CA GLU A 377 2.41 5.48 -31.75
C GLU A 377 2.73 4.21 -30.94
N GLN A 378 2.65 3.03 -31.55
CA GLN A 378 3.07 1.77 -30.91
C GLN A 378 4.58 1.75 -30.62
N THR A 379 5.38 2.26 -31.55
CA THR A 379 6.83 2.41 -31.37
C THR A 379 7.16 3.40 -30.25
N GLU A 380 6.43 4.52 -30.15
CA GLU A 380 6.59 5.50 -29.07
C GLU A 380 6.28 4.88 -27.70
N LYS A 381 5.16 4.16 -27.55
CA LYS A 381 4.84 3.44 -26.30
C LYS A 381 5.91 2.41 -25.95
N GLN A 382 6.39 1.65 -26.93
CA GLN A 382 7.46 0.67 -26.75
C GLN A 382 8.76 1.34 -26.24
N ALA A 383 9.13 2.50 -26.76
CA ALA A 383 10.28 3.25 -26.27
C ALA A 383 10.09 3.69 -24.81
N LYS A 384 8.87 4.11 -24.44
CA LYS A 384 8.53 4.52 -23.07
C LYS A 384 8.60 3.39 -22.05
N VAL A 385 8.27 2.16 -22.45
CA VAL A 385 8.45 0.99 -21.58
C VAL A 385 9.94 0.72 -21.29
N LEU A 386 10.82 0.90 -22.28
CA LEU A 386 12.27 0.76 -22.06
C LEU A 386 12.83 1.90 -21.18
N GLU A 387 12.33 3.12 -21.34
CA GLU A 387 12.64 4.24 -20.44
C GLU A 387 12.22 3.93 -18.99
N LEU A 388 11.00 3.42 -18.79
CA LEU A 388 10.47 2.99 -17.49
C LEU A 388 11.37 1.94 -16.83
N ILE A 389 11.75 0.89 -17.57
CA ILE A 389 12.67 -0.15 -17.07
C ILE A 389 14.00 0.46 -16.61
N ASN A 390 14.56 1.40 -17.37
CA ASN A 390 15.80 2.07 -16.97
C ASN A 390 15.60 3.00 -15.76
N ALA A 391 14.46 3.66 -15.65
CA ALA A 391 14.12 4.52 -14.52
C ALA A 391 14.06 3.72 -13.21
N TYR A 392 13.36 2.58 -13.18
CA TYR A 392 13.33 1.68 -12.01
C TYR A 392 14.70 1.16 -11.62
N ARG A 393 15.55 0.78 -12.59
CA ARG A 393 16.93 0.35 -12.31
C ARG A 393 17.78 1.46 -11.67
N THR A 394 17.45 2.71 -11.95
CA THR A 394 18.23 3.87 -11.50
C THR A 394 17.70 4.46 -10.21
N ARG A 395 16.38 4.38 -9.96
CA ARG A 395 15.69 5.10 -8.90
C ARG A 395 14.70 4.27 -8.09
N GLY A 396 14.52 2.98 -8.43
CA GLY A 396 13.56 2.10 -7.73
C GLY A 396 13.85 2.00 -6.24
N HIS A 397 15.12 2.14 -5.84
CA HIS A 397 15.56 2.19 -4.44
C HIS A 397 14.90 3.32 -3.63
N LEU A 398 14.41 4.40 -4.26
CA LEU A 398 13.67 5.47 -3.59
C LEU A 398 12.26 5.05 -3.17
N LEU A 399 11.67 4.05 -3.86
CA LEU A 399 10.36 3.48 -3.53
C LEU A 399 10.47 2.19 -2.70
N ALA A 400 11.69 1.79 -2.32
CA ALA A 400 11.90 0.56 -1.58
C ALA A 400 11.41 0.66 -0.14
N ASP A 401 10.86 -0.43 0.37
CA ASP A 401 10.35 -0.57 1.74
C ASP A 401 11.52 -0.88 2.69
N ILE A 402 12.39 0.10 2.88
CA ILE A 402 13.66 -0.03 3.60
C ILE A 402 13.62 0.49 5.04
N ASP A 403 12.57 1.21 5.44
CA ASP A 403 12.48 1.85 6.75
C ASP A 403 11.46 1.14 7.66
N PRO A 404 11.91 0.42 8.71
CA PRO A 404 11.03 -0.23 9.70
C PRO A 404 10.01 0.70 10.35
N LEU A 405 10.33 1.99 10.49
CA LEU A 405 9.46 2.95 11.15
C LEU A 405 8.46 3.60 10.20
N ASN A 406 8.55 3.36 8.89
CA ASN A 406 7.74 4.01 7.85
C ASN A 406 7.73 5.55 7.97
N MET A 407 8.87 6.15 8.33
CA MET A 407 9.06 7.58 8.55
C MET A 407 9.65 8.29 7.32
N THR A 408 10.41 7.57 6.49
CA THR A 408 11.23 8.10 5.38
C THR A 408 10.67 7.75 4.00
N SER A 409 9.34 7.79 3.80
CA SER A 409 8.77 7.55 2.48
C SER A 409 9.19 8.66 1.50
N HIS A 410 10.14 8.34 0.61
CA HIS A 410 10.51 9.19 -0.51
C HIS A 410 9.52 8.96 -1.66
N PHE A 411 8.60 9.91 -1.87
CA PHE A 411 7.73 9.87 -3.04
C PHE A 411 8.54 10.20 -4.30
N ALA A 412 8.91 9.18 -5.08
CA ALA A 412 9.55 9.36 -6.37
C ALA A 412 8.48 9.46 -7.48
N SER A 413 7.86 10.63 -7.62
CA SER A 413 6.86 10.89 -8.68
C SER A 413 7.33 10.50 -10.06
N ASP A 414 8.65 10.57 -10.31
CA ASP A 414 9.28 10.27 -11.59
C ASP A 414 9.11 8.80 -12.06
N LEU A 415 8.63 7.90 -11.18
CA LEU A 415 8.32 6.50 -11.51
C LEU A 415 6.82 6.25 -11.77
N ASP A 416 5.96 7.27 -11.64
CA ASP A 416 4.54 7.19 -12.01
C ASP A 416 4.39 6.87 -13.51
N LEU A 417 3.45 5.97 -13.85
CA LEU A 417 3.24 5.51 -15.24
C LEU A 417 2.92 6.65 -16.21
N GLU A 418 2.20 7.66 -15.71
CA GLU A 418 1.76 8.82 -16.45
C GLU A 418 2.94 9.64 -17.00
N ASN A 419 4.08 9.66 -16.29
CA ASN A 419 5.30 10.34 -16.77
C ASN A 419 5.91 9.65 -18.00
N PHE A 420 5.56 8.38 -18.22
CA PHE A 420 5.96 7.60 -19.39
C PHE A 420 4.84 7.53 -20.45
N ARG A 421 3.75 8.30 -20.29
CA ARG A 421 2.53 8.21 -21.12
C ARG A 421 1.95 6.78 -21.17
N LEU A 422 2.15 6.03 -20.09
CA LEU A 422 1.55 4.73 -19.87
C LEU A 422 0.40 4.90 -18.88
N THR A 423 -0.58 4.02 -18.99
CA THR A 423 -1.81 4.09 -18.19
C THR A 423 -2.16 2.73 -17.63
N ILE A 424 -3.16 2.70 -16.73
CA ILE A 424 -3.72 1.46 -16.20
C ILE A 424 -4.24 0.49 -17.28
N TRP A 425 -4.54 1.00 -18.48
CA TRP A 425 -5.01 0.23 -19.63
C TRP A 425 -3.89 -0.52 -20.35
N ASP A 426 -2.64 -0.08 -20.18
CA ASP A 426 -1.48 -0.71 -20.79
C ASP A 426 -0.98 -1.93 -20.02
N LEU A 427 -1.44 -2.11 -18.76
CA LEU A 427 -0.97 -3.17 -17.87
C LEU A 427 -1.01 -4.56 -18.51
N ASP A 428 -2.07 -4.87 -19.24
CA ASP A 428 -2.29 -6.19 -19.83
C ASP A 428 -1.89 -6.23 -21.32
N ARG A 429 -1.09 -5.25 -21.79
CA ARG A 429 -0.54 -5.20 -23.16
C ARG A 429 0.90 -5.67 -23.15
N GLU A 430 1.29 -6.36 -24.21
CA GLU A 430 2.63 -6.92 -24.37
C GLU A 430 3.62 -5.90 -24.94
N PHE A 431 4.84 -5.92 -24.39
CA PHE A 431 5.94 -5.08 -24.81
C PHE A 431 7.24 -5.87 -24.85
N ILE A 432 8.14 -5.46 -25.74
CA ILE A 432 9.51 -5.94 -25.77
C ILE A 432 10.25 -5.41 -24.54
N THR A 433 10.91 -6.27 -23.79
CA THR A 433 11.52 -5.90 -22.51
C THR A 433 13.03 -5.62 -22.62
N GLY A 434 13.64 -5.95 -23.77
CA GLY A 434 15.09 -5.91 -23.94
C GLY A 434 15.84 -6.98 -23.13
N GLY A 435 15.21 -8.13 -22.91
CA GLY A 435 15.78 -9.24 -22.13
C GLY A 435 15.66 -9.06 -20.62
N LEU A 436 14.67 -8.29 -20.16
CA LEU A 436 14.40 -8.11 -18.73
C LEU A 436 14.19 -9.48 -18.07
N HIS A 437 15.13 -9.87 -17.21
CA HIS A 437 15.12 -11.13 -16.47
C HIS A 437 15.04 -12.40 -17.34
N GLY A 438 15.50 -12.33 -18.60
CA GLY A 438 15.52 -13.48 -19.52
C GLY A 438 14.27 -13.62 -20.38
N THR A 439 13.27 -12.75 -20.20
CA THR A 439 12.08 -12.70 -21.04
C THR A 439 12.25 -11.65 -22.12
N ASN A 440 11.87 -11.92 -23.37
CA ASN A 440 11.97 -10.94 -24.47
C ASN A 440 10.70 -10.11 -24.65
N ILE A 441 9.53 -10.69 -24.35
CA ILE A 441 8.21 -10.06 -24.45
C ILE A 441 7.44 -10.38 -23.18
N ALA A 442 6.87 -9.37 -22.54
CA ALA A 442 6.03 -9.52 -21.35
C ALA A 442 4.96 -8.43 -21.32
N THR A 443 3.88 -8.66 -20.56
CA THR A 443 2.90 -7.62 -20.30
C THR A 443 3.49 -6.50 -19.44
N LEU A 444 3.01 -5.26 -19.57
CA LEU A 444 3.48 -4.17 -18.70
C LEU A 444 3.30 -4.50 -17.21
N ARG A 445 2.26 -5.23 -16.85
CA ARG A 445 2.01 -5.76 -15.50
C ARG A 445 3.16 -6.65 -15.03
N GLU A 446 3.58 -7.61 -15.84
CA GLU A 446 4.70 -8.50 -15.50
C GLU A 446 6.00 -7.72 -15.41
N ILE A 447 6.24 -6.77 -16.33
CA ILE A 447 7.40 -5.89 -16.30
C ILE A 447 7.46 -5.12 -14.97
N LEU A 448 6.37 -4.46 -14.58
CA LEU A 448 6.27 -3.72 -13.32
C LEU A 448 6.45 -4.64 -12.11
N GLY A 449 5.81 -5.81 -12.11
CA GLY A 449 5.94 -6.78 -11.02
C GLY A 449 7.39 -7.25 -10.83
N ILE A 450 8.13 -7.47 -11.92
CA ILE A 450 9.56 -7.79 -11.88
C ILE A 450 10.38 -6.61 -11.33
N LEU A 451 10.13 -5.39 -11.83
CA LEU A 451 10.87 -4.20 -11.40
C LEU A 451 10.63 -3.88 -9.91
N GLN A 452 9.40 -4.00 -9.44
CA GLN A 452 9.04 -3.79 -8.04
C GLN A 452 9.72 -4.81 -7.13
N LYS A 453 9.69 -6.11 -7.47
CA LYS A 453 10.40 -7.15 -6.72
C LYS A 453 11.91 -6.92 -6.69
N ALA A 454 12.49 -6.50 -7.80
CA ALA A 454 13.94 -6.31 -7.93
C ALA A 454 14.48 -5.07 -7.21
N TYR A 455 13.71 -3.97 -7.16
CA TYR A 455 14.25 -2.65 -6.77
C TYR A 455 13.43 -1.92 -5.73
N CYS A 456 12.21 -2.36 -5.40
CA CYS A 456 11.29 -1.67 -4.49
C CYS A 456 10.83 -2.54 -3.31
N GLY A 457 11.50 -3.69 -3.08
CA GLY A 457 11.21 -4.57 -1.95
C GLY A 457 11.84 -4.09 -0.65
N LYS A 458 12.17 -5.05 0.23
CA LYS A 458 12.91 -4.80 1.50
C LYS A 458 14.39 -4.44 1.31
N VAL A 459 14.85 -4.38 0.06
CA VAL A 459 16.18 -3.93 -0.32
C VAL A 459 16.08 -2.89 -1.45
N GLY A 460 16.60 -1.70 -1.21
CA GLY A 460 16.87 -0.69 -2.24
C GLY A 460 18.30 -0.87 -2.76
N ILE A 461 18.50 -0.82 -4.09
CA ILE A 461 19.81 -1.15 -4.69
C ILE A 461 20.28 -0.03 -5.60
N GLU A 462 21.45 0.52 -5.31
CA GLU A 462 22.13 1.51 -6.16
C GLU A 462 23.38 0.91 -6.81
N TYR A 463 23.36 0.80 -8.13
CA TYR A 463 24.50 0.28 -8.91
C TYR A 463 24.67 0.94 -10.27
N ARG A 464 23.75 1.82 -10.69
CA ARG A 464 23.77 2.40 -12.05
C ARG A 464 24.87 3.44 -12.24
N HIS A 465 25.38 4.02 -11.15
CA HIS A 465 26.53 4.93 -11.16
C HIS A 465 27.86 4.22 -11.48
N ILE A 466 27.91 2.88 -11.36
CA ILE A 466 29.06 2.06 -11.75
C ILE A 466 29.28 2.15 -13.26
N GLN A 467 30.50 2.47 -13.69
CA GLN A 467 30.81 2.63 -15.12
C GLN A 467 30.89 1.28 -15.84
N SER A 468 31.52 0.27 -15.22
CA SER A 468 31.74 -1.06 -15.80
C SER A 468 30.43 -1.75 -16.19
N LYS A 469 30.31 -2.11 -17.48
CA LYS A 469 29.15 -2.83 -18.00
C LYS A 469 29.07 -4.25 -17.44
N GLU A 470 30.23 -4.89 -17.25
CA GLU A 470 30.34 -6.24 -16.71
C GLU A 470 29.78 -6.32 -15.29
N GLU A 471 30.25 -5.44 -14.39
CA GLU A 471 29.76 -5.34 -13.02
C GLU A 471 28.25 -5.08 -12.96
N LYS A 472 27.75 -4.16 -13.80
CA LYS A 472 26.30 -3.90 -13.90
C LYS A 472 25.51 -5.10 -14.42
N ASN A 473 26.06 -5.92 -15.31
CA ASN A 473 25.40 -7.13 -15.80
C ASN A 473 25.39 -8.20 -14.72
N TRP A 474 26.52 -8.38 -14.04
CA TRP A 474 26.69 -9.32 -12.96
C TRP A 474 25.73 -9.02 -11.80
N LEU A 475 25.65 -7.76 -11.36
CA LEU A 475 24.71 -7.34 -10.31
C LEU A 475 23.26 -7.59 -10.74
N ARG A 476 22.89 -7.30 -11.99
CA ARG A 476 21.53 -7.59 -12.50
C ARG A 476 21.18 -9.07 -12.41
N GLU A 477 22.14 -9.95 -12.69
CA GLU A 477 21.93 -11.39 -12.59
C GLU A 477 21.74 -11.84 -11.14
N ARG A 478 22.54 -11.30 -10.21
CA ARG A 478 22.38 -11.60 -8.77
C ARG A 478 21.09 -11.04 -8.18
N ILE A 479 20.69 -9.82 -8.59
CA ILE A 479 19.42 -9.23 -8.18
C ILE A 479 18.26 -10.10 -8.64
N ARG A 480 18.30 -10.60 -9.88
CA ARG A 480 17.31 -11.56 -10.38
C ARG A 480 17.22 -12.78 -9.49
N GLN A 481 18.36 -13.46 -9.26
CA GLN A 481 18.42 -14.71 -8.51
C GLN A 481 17.95 -14.55 -7.07
N GLN A 482 18.29 -13.44 -6.41
CA GLN A 482 18.04 -13.26 -4.99
C GLN A 482 16.70 -12.58 -4.68
N PHE A 483 16.17 -11.73 -5.55
CA PHE A 483 15.00 -10.89 -5.24
C PHE A 483 13.81 -11.06 -6.20
N VAL A 484 14.01 -11.65 -7.39
CA VAL A 484 12.91 -11.89 -8.35
C VAL A 484 12.54 -13.37 -8.41
N ASP A 485 13.53 -14.21 -8.68
CA ASP A 485 13.40 -15.66 -8.77
C ASP A 485 13.70 -16.30 -7.40
N VAL A 486 13.09 -15.73 -6.36
CA VAL A 486 13.39 -16.03 -4.96
C VAL A 486 13.13 -17.50 -4.66
N VAL A 487 14.18 -18.24 -4.34
CA VAL A 487 14.07 -19.54 -3.69
C VAL A 487 13.93 -19.29 -2.18
N PRO A 488 12.83 -19.73 -1.54
CA PRO A 488 12.69 -19.62 -0.08
C PRO A 488 13.88 -20.24 0.65
N LEU A 489 14.31 -19.61 1.73
CA LEU A 489 15.37 -20.19 2.56
C LEU A 489 14.88 -21.52 3.14
N ILE A 490 15.82 -22.45 3.31
CA ILE A 490 15.51 -23.70 4.01
C ILE A 490 15.19 -23.40 5.48
N PRO A 491 14.29 -24.15 6.12
CA PRO A 491 13.87 -23.89 7.50
C PRO A 491 15.04 -23.85 8.51
N GLU A 492 16.10 -24.60 8.25
CA GLU A 492 17.30 -24.63 9.09
C GLU A 492 18.00 -23.27 9.09
N THR A 493 18.23 -22.67 7.91
CA THR A 493 18.82 -21.32 7.80
C THR A 493 17.91 -20.27 8.46
N GLN A 494 16.59 -20.37 8.31
CA GLN A 494 15.66 -19.45 8.97
C GLN A 494 15.76 -19.53 10.51
N LYS A 495 15.85 -20.76 11.05
CA LYS A 495 16.03 -20.97 12.49
C LYS A 495 17.37 -20.42 12.99
N GLU A 496 18.42 -20.50 12.18
CA GLU A 496 19.74 -19.98 12.52
C GLU A 496 19.76 -18.45 12.58
N LEU A 497 19.17 -17.79 11.58
CA LEU A 497 18.99 -16.34 11.59
C LEU A 497 18.19 -15.90 12.83
N LEU A 498 17.09 -16.59 13.11
CA LEU A 498 16.26 -16.32 14.29
C LEU A 498 17.02 -16.56 15.60
N GLN A 499 17.80 -17.63 15.69
CA GLN A 499 18.61 -17.94 16.87
C GLN A 499 19.62 -16.82 17.15
N LYS A 500 20.28 -16.30 16.11
CA LYS A 500 21.22 -15.18 16.23
C LYS A 500 20.53 -13.87 16.63
N LEU A 501 19.31 -13.63 16.16
CA LEU A 501 18.49 -12.50 16.65
C LEU A 501 18.14 -12.65 18.12
N ILE A 502 17.73 -13.85 18.56
CA ILE A 502 17.42 -14.13 19.97
C ILE A 502 18.67 -13.91 20.84
N GLU A 503 19.84 -14.39 20.42
CA GLU A 503 21.10 -14.17 21.12
C GLU A 503 21.43 -12.68 21.25
N ALA A 504 21.25 -11.92 20.16
CA ALA A 504 21.48 -10.48 20.13
C ALA A 504 20.55 -9.74 21.12
N GLU A 505 19.25 -10.01 21.06
CA GLU A 505 18.24 -9.35 21.89
C GLU A 505 18.39 -9.75 23.37
N GLN A 506 18.58 -11.03 23.67
CA GLN A 506 18.70 -11.51 25.05
C GLN A 506 19.95 -10.96 25.73
N PHE A 507 21.07 -10.82 24.99
CA PHE A 507 22.28 -10.21 25.54
C PHE A 507 22.04 -8.76 25.94
N GLU A 508 21.36 -7.97 25.10
CA GLU A 508 21.03 -6.57 25.42
C GLU A 508 20.05 -6.47 26.59
N GLN A 509 19.00 -7.29 26.61
CA GLN A 509 18.04 -7.34 27.72
C GLN A 509 18.69 -7.75 29.04
N PHE A 510 19.64 -8.70 29.01
CA PHE A 510 20.40 -9.09 30.19
C PHE A 510 21.21 -7.92 30.74
N LEU A 511 22.00 -7.25 29.88
CA LEU A 511 22.78 -6.09 30.30
C LEU A 511 21.89 -4.97 30.85
N HIS A 512 20.75 -4.72 30.21
CA HIS A 512 19.78 -3.72 30.65
C HIS A 512 19.23 -4.01 32.05
N ARG A 513 18.86 -5.27 32.33
CA ARG A 513 18.29 -5.69 33.62
C ARG A 513 19.35 -5.74 34.73
N LYS A 514 20.56 -6.21 34.41
CA LYS A 514 21.60 -6.48 35.41
C LYS A 514 22.42 -5.23 35.76
N TYR A 515 22.76 -4.40 34.77
CA TYR A 515 23.65 -3.25 34.93
C TYR A 515 22.92 -1.93 34.64
N LEU A 516 21.87 -1.65 35.41
CA LEU A 516 21.02 -0.46 35.28
C LEU A 516 21.84 0.84 35.29
N GLY A 517 21.58 1.71 34.31
CA GLY A 517 22.22 3.02 34.19
C GLY A 517 23.68 2.99 33.71
N GLN A 518 24.28 1.81 33.52
CA GLN A 518 25.61 1.73 32.92
C GLN A 518 25.53 1.85 31.39
N LYS A 519 26.43 2.66 30.82
CA LYS A 519 26.51 2.86 29.37
C LYS A 519 26.99 1.58 28.68
N ARG A 520 26.24 1.13 27.68
CA ARG A 520 26.58 -0.02 26.83
C ARG A 520 26.40 0.22 25.33
N PHE A 521 25.66 1.28 24.95
CA PHE A 521 25.34 1.60 23.55
C PHE A 521 24.60 0.47 22.84
N SER A 522 23.43 0.15 23.39
CA SER A 522 22.56 -0.96 22.96
C SER A 522 22.39 -1.06 21.44
N LEU A 523 22.43 -2.30 20.94
CA LEU A 523 22.10 -2.63 19.55
C LEU A 523 20.59 -2.67 19.26
N GLU A 524 19.73 -2.57 20.27
CA GLU A 524 18.27 -2.75 20.13
C GLU A 524 17.65 -1.82 19.06
N GLY A 525 16.90 -2.42 18.12
CA GLY A 525 16.38 -1.83 16.88
C GLY A 525 17.25 -2.02 15.64
N THR A 526 18.41 -2.68 15.79
CA THR A 526 19.37 -3.01 14.72
C THR A 526 20.03 -4.39 14.97
N GLU A 527 19.33 -5.29 15.67
CA GLU A 527 19.81 -6.62 16.07
C GLU A 527 20.25 -7.46 14.88
N THR A 528 19.65 -7.25 13.71
CA THR A 528 20.00 -7.88 12.43
C THR A 528 21.48 -7.77 12.03
N VAL A 529 22.25 -6.83 12.61
CA VAL A 529 23.71 -6.80 12.44
C VAL A 529 24.36 -8.12 12.86
N ILE A 530 23.86 -8.78 13.90
CA ILE A 530 24.43 -10.03 14.43
C ILE A 530 24.24 -11.21 13.46
N PRO A 531 23.02 -11.58 13.02
CA PRO A 531 22.86 -12.61 11.99
C PRO A 531 23.55 -12.23 10.68
N LEU A 532 23.61 -10.94 10.31
CA LEU A 532 24.32 -10.48 9.11
C LEU A 532 25.83 -10.82 9.21
N LEU A 533 26.50 -10.43 10.31
CA LEU A 533 27.91 -10.74 10.54
C LEU A 533 28.17 -12.24 10.68
N ASP A 534 27.29 -12.95 11.39
CA ASP A 534 27.38 -14.39 11.57
C ASP A 534 27.43 -15.12 10.21
N GLN A 535 26.47 -14.80 9.34
CA GLN A 535 26.37 -15.39 8.02
C GLN A 535 27.48 -14.91 7.08
N MET A 536 28.00 -13.70 7.29
CA MET A 536 29.18 -13.22 6.59
C MET A 536 30.40 -14.08 6.94
N VAL A 537 30.63 -14.39 8.22
CA VAL A 537 31.74 -15.27 8.63
C VAL A 537 31.60 -16.67 8.02
N GLU A 538 30.42 -17.30 8.16
CA GLU A 538 30.15 -18.63 7.60
C GLU A 538 30.37 -18.65 6.07
N THR A 539 29.80 -17.68 5.36
CA THR A 539 29.88 -17.62 3.89
C THR A 539 31.28 -17.28 3.42
N ALA A 540 31.97 -16.34 4.08
CA ALA A 540 33.34 -15.95 3.75
C ALA A 540 34.30 -17.13 3.87
N ALA A 541 34.16 -17.94 4.93
CA ALA A 541 34.97 -19.15 5.12
C ALA A 541 34.85 -20.10 3.93
N THR A 542 33.63 -20.38 3.47
CA THR A 542 33.39 -21.28 2.32
C THR A 542 34.00 -20.76 1.01
N ARG A 543 34.36 -19.48 0.98
CA ARG A 543 34.98 -18.79 -0.16
C ARG A 543 36.49 -18.60 0.00
N GLY A 544 37.09 -19.23 1.01
CA GLY A 544 38.54 -19.24 1.23
C GLY A 544 39.07 -18.11 2.11
N VAL A 545 38.20 -17.32 2.75
CA VAL A 545 38.65 -16.33 3.74
C VAL A 545 39.14 -17.06 5.00
N GLU A 546 40.36 -16.75 5.42
CA GLU A 546 41.02 -17.33 6.59
C GLU A 546 41.03 -16.35 7.77
N GLU A 547 41.14 -15.04 7.50
CA GLU A 547 41.15 -14.00 8.53
C GLU A 547 40.22 -12.83 8.20
N ILE A 548 39.47 -12.37 9.20
CA ILE A 548 38.58 -11.20 9.11
C ILE A 548 39.09 -10.12 10.07
N PHE A 549 39.25 -8.91 9.56
CA PHE A 549 39.60 -7.73 10.36
C PHE A 549 38.41 -6.79 10.44
N ILE A 550 37.94 -6.55 11.67
CA ILE A 550 36.74 -5.74 11.94
C ILE A 550 37.16 -4.40 12.56
N GLY A 551 36.68 -3.31 11.95
CA GLY A 551 36.64 -1.97 12.57
C GLY A 551 35.19 -1.61 12.88
N MET A 552 34.90 -1.11 14.08
CA MET A 552 33.55 -0.65 14.40
C MET A 552 33.52 0.44 15.47
N ALA A 553 32.47 1.24 15.43
CA ALA A 553 32.12 2.20 16.49
C ALA A 553 31.59 1.52 17.78
N HIS A 554 30.96 2.29 18.67
CA HIS A 554 30.43 1.80 19.94
C HIS A 554 29.13 0.98 19.84
N ARG A 555 28.30 1.23 18.81
CA ARG A 555 26.94 0.69 18.70
C ARG A 555 26.96 -0.84 18.59
N GLY A 556 26.41 -1.52 19.58
CA GLY A 556 26.37 -2.99 19.64
C GLY A 556 27.74 -3.68 19.74
N ARG A 557 28.82 -2.96 20.06
CA ARG A 557 30.17 -3.54 20.09
C ARG A 557 30.31 -4.70 21.08
N LEU A 558 29.69 -4.57 22.26
CA LEU A 558 29.70 -5.64 23.27
C LEU A 558 28.97 -6.88 22.78
N ASN A 559 27.91 -6.68 21.98
CA ASN A 559 27.17 -7.75 21.35
C ASN A 559 28.03 -8.47 20.30
N VAL A 560 28.74 -7.72 19.44
CA VAL A 560 29.70 -8.28 18.47
C VAL A 560 30.85 -9.03 19.15
N LEU A 561 31.40 -8.47 20.23
CA LEU A 561 32.44 -9.13 21.03
C LEU A 561 31.97 -10.48 21.58
N SER A 562 30.76 -10.53 22.14
CA SER A 562 30.19 -11.75 22.73
C SER A 562 29.77 -12.77 21.68
N ASN A 563 29.04 -12.32 20.65
CA ASN A 563 28.27 -13.21 19.77
C ASN A 563 28.93 -13.50 18.41
N ILE A 564 29.95 -12.70 18.01
CA ILE A 564 30.66 -12.85 16.74
C ILE A 564 32.14 -13.19 16.95
N VAL A 565 32.86 -12.40 17.76
CA VAL A 565 34.29 -12.62 18.01
C VAL A 565 34.50 -13.76 19.01
N GLY A 566 33.75 -13.75 20.10
CA GLY A 566 33.71 -14.82 21.08
C GLY A 566 32.95 -16.04 20.57
N ASP A 567 33.22 -17.17 21.21
CA ASP A 567 32.40 -18.37 21.10
C ASP A 567 31.29 -18.28 22.16
N PRO A 568 30.01 -18.11 21.77
CA PRO A 568 28.91 -17.95 22.72
C PRO A 568 28.75 -19.16 23.65
N GLU A 569 29.15 -20.35 23.20
CA GLU A 569 29.05 -21.57 24.01
C GLU A 569 30.12 -21.62 25.11
N LYS A 570 31.30 -21.06 24.85
CA LYS A 570 32.38 -20.95 25.86
C LYS A 570 32.13 -19.81 26.82
N GLY A 571 31.57 -18.70 26.33
CA GLY A 571 31.23 -17.54 27.15
C GLY A 571 32.42 -16.69 27.61
N ASP A 572 33.64 -16.98 27.13
CA ASP A 572 34.87 -16.28 27.56
C ASP A 572 34.79 -14.76 27.36
N MET A 573 34.23 -14.30 26.23
CA MET A 573 34.04 -12.86 25.97
C MET A 573 32.93 -12.26 26.81
N ALA A 574 31.86 -13.03 27.11
CA ALA A 574 30.82 -12.58 28.02
C ALA A 574 31.38 -12.43 29.45
N GLU A 575 32.19 -13.38 29.92
CA GLU A 575 32.88 -13.30 31.21
C GLU A 575 33.81 -12.09 31.27
N ARG A 576 34.62 -11.86 30.22
CA ARG A 576 35.45 -10.66 30.09
C ARG A 576 34.60 -9.38 30.22
N ILE A 577 33.51 -9.28 29.47
CA ILE A 577 32.62 -8.12 29.48
C ILE A 577 32.04 -7.92 30.88
N PHE A 578 31.48 -8.96 31.50
CA PHE A 578 30.86 -8.86 32.83
C PHE A 578 31.87 -8.47 33.91
N THR A 579 33.11 -8.97 33.84
CA THR A 579 34.19 -8.58 34.76
C THR A 579 34.42 -7.06 34.71
N VAL A 580 34.43 -6.48 33.51
CA VAL A 580 34.57 -5.02 33.33
C VAL A 580 33.34 -4.26 33.84
N PHE A 581 32.14 -4.84 33.75
CA PHE A 581 30.92 -4.24 34.35
C PHE A 581 30.92 -4.26 35.88
N GLU A 582 31.56 -5.26 36.51
CA GLU A 582 31.78 -5.36 37.96
C GLU A 582 32.93 -4.44 38.45
N GLY A 583 33.64 -3.77 37.53
CA GLY A 583 34.65 -2.76 37.84
C GLY A 583 36.07 -3.31 38.04
N THR A 584 36.35 -4.52 37.53
CA THR A 584 37.68 -5.13 37.56
C THR A 584 38.16 -5.48 36.15
N SER A 585 39.43 -5.88 36.03
CA SER A 585 40.02 -6.37 34.79
C SER A 585 40.06 -7.90 34.78
N HIS A 586 39.77 -8.48 33.62
CA HIS A 586 39.85 -9.93 33.46
C HIS A 586 41.33 -10.35 33.41
N PRO A 587 41.78 -11.41 34.13
CA PRO A 587 43.20 -11.78 34.21
C PRO A 587 43.87 -12.05 32.85
N ASN A 588 43.10 -12.58 31.89
CA ASN A 588 43.58 -12.84 30.52
C ASN A 588 43.62 -11.57 29.63
N PHE A 589 43.08 -10.44 30.11
CA PHE A 589 42.98 -9.17 29.39
C PHE A 589 43.36 -7.98 30.29
N PRO A 590 44.57 -7.95 30.87
CA PRO A 590 44.96 -6.90 31.83
C PRO A 590 45.01 -5.49 31.22
N ALA A 591 45.17 -5.39 29.89
CA ALA A 591 45.18 -4.10 29.18
C ALA A 591 43.80 -3.41 29.16
N ASP A 592 42.73 -4.11 29.54
CA ASP A 592 41.37 -3.57 29.58
C ASP A 592 41.17 -2.45 30.61
N GLU A 593 42.09 -2.30 31.58
CA GLU A 593 42.10 -1.16 32.52
C GLU A 593 42.40 0.18 31.85
N GLY A 594 43.03 0.16 30.67
CA GLY A 594 43.54 1.35 30.01
C GLY A 594 42.49 2.18 29.26
N ASP A 595 41.28 1.66 29.03
CA ASP A 595 40.22 2.34 28.29
C ASP A 595 38.82 1.78 28.62
N VAL A 596 37.77 2.43 28.12
CA VAL A 596 36.38 2.00 28.31
C VAL A 596 36.06 0.71 27.54
N LYS A 597 35.17 -0.12 28.10
CA LYS A 597 34.76 -1.43 27.56
C LYS A 597 34.39 -1.47 26.08
N TYR A 598 33.79 -0.41 25.56
CA TYR A 598 33.37 -0.30 24.16
C TYR A 598 34.46 0.25 23.22
N HIS A 599 35.73 0.32 23.64
CA HIS A 599 36.90 0.58 22.80
C HIS A 599 37.82 -0.65 22.65
N GLN A 600 37.60 -1.68 23.47
CA GLN A 600 38.48 -2.83 23.57
C GLN A 600 38.42 -3.70 22.31
N GLY A 601 39.59 -4.09 21.80
CA GLY A 601 39.74 -5.08 20.75
C GLY A 601 39.73 -6.53 21.28
N ALA A 602 39.64 -7.48 20.36
CA ALA A 602 39.69 -8.91 20.68
C ALA A 602 40.09 -9.72 19.45
N THR A 603 40.72 -10.87 19.69
CA THR A 603 40.94 -11.89 18.67
C THR A 603 40.21 -13.16 19.08
N GLY A 604 39.41 -13.69 18.16
CA GLY A 604 38.72 -14.96 18.30
C GLY A 604 39.08 -15.91 17.15
N ARG A 605 38.82 -17.20 17.35
CA ARG A 605 38.82 -18.20 16.29
C ARG A 605 37.47 -18.91 16.31
N ARG A 606 36.86 -19.03 15.15
CA ARG A 606 35.57 -19.68 14.98
C ARG A 606 35.70 -20.80 13.97
N GLN A 607 35.29 -21.98 14.36
CA GLN A 607 35.09 -23.09 13.44
C GLN A 607 33.70 -22.94 12.80
N THR A 608 33.66 -22.81 11.49
CA THR A 608 32.42 -22.72 10.72
C THR A 608 31.75 -24.08 10.58
N LYS A 609 30.50 -24.09 10.12
CA LYS A 609 29.76 -25.34 9.89
C LYS A 609 30.35 -26.19 8.77
N SER A 610 31.06 -25.56 7.83
CA SER A 610 31.86 -26.24 6.80
C SER A 610 33.14 -26.89 7.36
N GLY A 611 33.45 -26.69 8.65
CA GLY A 611 34.64 -27.21 9.33
C GLY A 611 35.90 -26.36 9.14
N GLN A 612 35.78 -25.17 8.55
CA GLN A 612 36.90 -24.26 8.33
C GLN A 612 37.09 -23.37 9.55
N ASP A 613 38.35 -23.12 9.94
CA ASP A 613 38.66 -22.20 11.03
C ASP A 613 38.92 -20.80 10.47
N VAL A 614 38.13 -19.82 10.91
CA VAL A 614 38.33 -18.40 10.58
C VAL A 614 38.78 -17.64 11.82
N LYS A 615 39.85 -16.86 11.66
CA LYS A 615 40.32 -15.96 12.72
C LYS A 615 39.66 -14.59 12.57
N ILE A 616 39.06 -14.10 13.64
CA ILE A 616 38.34 -12.82 13.66
C ILE A 616 39.10 -11.87 14.58
N ASN A 617 39.50 -10.72 14.04
CA ASN A 617 40.24 -9.69 14.77
C ASN A 617 39.40 -8.41 14.83
N LEU A 618 38.89 -8.07 16.00
CA LEU A 618 38.27 -6.76 16.25
C LEU A 618 39.33 -5.78 16.72
N SER A 619 39.57 -4.73 15.95
CA SER A 619 40.55 -3.70 16.29
C SER A 619 40.07 -2.82 17.45
N SER A 620 40.98 -2.42 18.34
CA SER A 620 40.71 -1.38 19.33
C SER A 620 40.56 -0.02 18.64
N ASN A 621 39.72 0.87 19.17
CA ASN A 621 39.51 2.20 18.59
C ASN A 621 39.21 3.26 19.65
N PRO A 622 39.59 4.53 19.41
CA PRO A 622 39.18 5.63 20.28
C PRO A 622 37.70 5.99 20.05
N SER A 623 37.19 6.95 20.84
CA SER A 623 35.85 7.52 20.62
C SER A 623 35.73 8.36 19.34
N HIS A 624 36.84 8.73 18.69
CA HIS A 624 36.84 9.44 17.42
C HIS A 624 36.32 8.50 16.33
N LEU A 625 35.05 8.65 15.97
CA LEU A 625 34.35 7.79 15.01
C LEU A 625 35.07 7.77 13.66
N GLU A 626 34.98 6.65 12.96
CA GLU A 626 35.57 6.39 11.63
C GLU A 626 37.11 6.39 11.56
N PHE A 627 37.82 6.82 12.61
CA PHE A 627 39.29 6.85 12.58
C PHE A 627 39.94 5.46 12.50
N VAL A 628 39.22 4.43 12.98
CA VAL A 628 39.67 3.03 12.95
C VAL A 628 39.70 2.45 11.53
N ASP A 629 38.98 3.05 10.58
CA ASP A 629 38.80 2.52 9.23
C ASP A 629 40.15 2.34 8.53
N ALA A 630 40.93 3.42 8.40
CA ALA A 630 42.26 3.39 7.79
C ALA A 630 43.24 2.49 8.57
N VAL A 631 43.06 2.35 9.88
CA VAL A 631 43.90 1.46 10.72
C VAL A 631 43.63 0.00 10.37
N VAL A 632 42.37 -0.40 10.25
CA VAL A 632 41.98 -1.76 9.90
C VAL A 632 42.39 -2.11 8.47
N GLU A 633 42.25 -1.18 7.52
CA GLU A 633 42.80 -1.37 6.17
C GLU A 633 44.31 -1.61 6.21
N GLY A 634 45.05 -0.83 7.01
CA GLY A 634 46.49 -1.04 7.22
C GLY A 634 46.82 -2.39 7.85
N MET A 635 46.05 -2.84 8.83
CA MET A 635 46.22 -4.15 9.48
C MET A 635 45.98 -5.30 8.51
N ALA A 636 44.88 -5.25 7.75
CA ALA A 636 44.56 -6.26 6.74
C ALA A 636 45.61 -6.28 5.64
N ARG A 637 46.04 -5.10 5.17
CA ARG A 637 47.10 -4.96 4.18
C ARG A 637 48.42 -5.56 4.65
N ALA A 638 48.84 -5.26 5.89
CA ALA A 638 50.07 -5.82 6.45
C ALA A 638 50.00 -7.35 6.51
N ARG A 639 48.85 -7.92 6.90
CA ARG A 639 48.67 -9.38 6.93
C ARG A 639 48.71 -10.01 5.54
N GLN A 640 48.13 -9.36 4.54
CA GLN A 640 48.23 -9.80 3.14
C GLN A 640 49.67 -9.74 2.62
N ASP A 641 50.45 -8.73 3.01
CA ASP A 641 51.85 -8.63 2.63
C ASP A 641 52.68 -9.77 3.26
N GLU A 642 52.45 -10.08 4.54
CA GLU A 642 53.07 -11.23 5.22
C GLU A 642 52.72 -12.57 4.54
N LEU A 643 51.44 -12.81 4.26
CA LEU A 643 51.01 -14.03 3.56
C LEU A 643 51.60 -14.17 2.15
N LEU A 644 51.83 -13.05 1.46
CA LEU A 644 52.46 -13.03 0.14
C LEU A 644 53.96 -13.34 0.20
N GLU A 645 54.63 -13.03 1.31
CA GLU A 645 56.03 -13.42 1.54
C GLU A 645 56.16 -14.90 1.94
N ASP A 646 55.17 -15.42 2.65
CA ASP A 646 55.14 -16.80 3.14
C ASP A 646 54.65 -17.83 2.11
N THR A 647 54.05 -17.39 1.00
CA THR A 647 53.44 -18.26 -0.02
C THR A 647 53.82 -17.87 -1.45
N ASP A 648 53.84 -18.84 -2.37
CA ASP A 648 54.02 -18.59 -3.81
C ASP A 648 52.70 -18.17 -4.52
N GLU A 649 51.68 -17.75 -3.76
CA GLU A 649 50.37 -17.40 -4.30
C GLU A 649 50.34 -16.01 -4.96
N SER A 650 49.37 -15.78 -5.84
CA SER A 650 49.20 -14.45 -6.43
C SER A 650 48.61 -13.48 -5.41
N ARG A 651 48.85 -12.18 -5.62
CA ARG A 651 48.26 -11.11 -4.79
C ARG A 651 46.74 -11.19 -4.69
N GLU A 652 46.08 -11.57 -5.79
CA GLU A 652 44.62 -11.70 -5.84
C GLU A 652 44.13 -12.81 -4.92
N ILE A 653 44.77 -13.99 -4.95
CA ILE A 653 44.45 -15.11 -4.06
C ILE A 653 44.69 -14.73 -2.59
N VAL A 654 45.81 -14.06 -2.30
CA VAL A 654 46.12 -13.63 -0.92
C VAL A 654 45.14 -12.57 -0.41
N ASN A 655 44.72 -11.64 -1.28
CA ASN A 655 43.69 -10.67 -0.92
C ASN A 655 42.36 -11.38 -0.58
N ASP A 656 42.04 -12.47 -1.28
CA ASP A 656 40.83 -13.25 -1.05
C ASP A 656 40.83 -14.01 0.28
N LYS A 657 41.99 -14.22 0.90
CA LYS A 657 42.14 -14.87 2.21
C LYS A 657 41.92 -13.94 3.40
N VAL A 658 42.07 -12.63 3.21
CA VAL A 658 41.96 -11.62 4.29
C VAL A 658 40.86 -10.64 3.96
N LEU A 659 39.83 -10.58 4.81
CA LEU A 659 38.64 -9.75 4.60
C LEU A 659 38.56 -8.59 5.62
N PRO A 660 38.70 -7.33 5.18
CA PRO A 660 38.34 -6.18 5.99
C PRO A 660 36.81 -5.99 6.04
N VAL A 661 36.28 -5.71 7.22
CA VAL A 661 34.86 -5.40 7.46
C VAL A 661 34.78 -4.16 8.36
N LEU A 662 34.11 -3.11 7.89
CA LEU A 662 34.01 -1.84 8.61
C LEU A 662 32.56 -1.52 8.94
N LEU A 663 32.28 -1.25 10.22
CA LEU A 663 30.96 -0.94 10.74
C LEU A 663 30.89 0.53 11.18
N HIS A 664 29.93 1.25 10.62
CA HIS A 664 29.81 2.70 10.74
C HIS A 664 28.47 3.11 11.37
N GLY A 665 28.39 4.33 11.89
CA GLY A 665 27.11 4.98 12.19
C GLY A 665 26.67 5.89 11.05
N ASP A 666 25.37 6.04 10.79
CA ASP A 666 24.85 6.81 9.64
C ASP A 666 25.33 8.28 9.61
N ALA A 667 25.25 8.97 10.75
CA ALA A 667 25.69 10.37 10.83
C ALA A 667 27.22 10.51 10.70
N ALA A 668 27.98 9.54 11.19
CA ALA A 668 29.44 9.59 11.19
C ALA A 668 30.01 9.22 9.81
N PHE A 669 29.45 8.19 9.16
CA PHE A 669 29.80 7.80 7.79
C PHE A 669 29.62 8.96 6.80
N ALA A 670 28.54 9.72 6.94
CA ALA A 670 28.26 10.88 6.08
C ALA A 670 29.10 12.12 6.42
N GLY A 671 29.49 12.29 7.69
CA GLY A 671 30.04 13.54 8.20
C GLY A 671 31.56 13.57 8.42
N GLN A 672 32.22 12.42 8.58
CA GLN A 672 33.67 12.37 8.85
C GLN A 672 34.48 12.24 7.56
N GLY A 673 35.39 13.19 7.31
CA GLY A 673 36.21 13.22 6.09
C GLY A 673 37.12 12.00 5.91
N ILE A 674 37.53 11.35 7.01
CA ILE A 674 38.38 10.15 6.97
C ILE A 674 37.71 8.95 6.27
N VAL A 675 36.38 8.91 6.22
CA VAL A 675 35.64 7.89 5.46
C VAL A 675 35.94 8.04 3.97
N MET A 676 35.85 9.27 3.45
CA MET A 676 36.17 9.56 2.05
C MET A 676 37.65 9.31 1.75
N GLU A 677 38.55 9.72 2.67
CA GLU A 677 39.98 9.44 2.52
C GLU A 677 40.26 7.94 2.44
N THR A 678 39.64 7.13 3.30
CA THR A 678 39.82 5.67 3.32
C THR A 678 39.24 5.00 2.09
N LEU A 679 38.02 5.37 1.67
CA LEU A 679 37.41 4.85 0.44
C LEU A 679 38.32 5.07 -0.78
N GLN A 680 38.97 6.24 -0.88
CA GLN A 680 39.88 6.55 -1.98
C GLN A 680 41.13 5.66 -2.00
N LEU A 681 41.48 4.99 -0.90
CA LEU A 681 42.59 4.04 -0.83
C LEU A 681 42.27 2.67 -1.44
N ALA A 682 40.98 2.31 -1.54
CA ALA A 682 40.50 0.96 -1.85
C ALA A 682 41.16 0.31 -3.08
N SER A 683 41.43 1.10 -4.13
CA SER A 683 42.05 0.61 -5.38
C SER A 683 43.51 1.02 -5.58
N LEU A 684 44.09 1.82 -4.66
CA LEU A 684 45.47 2.27 -4.81
C LEU A 684 46.45 1.14 -4.53
N ARG A 685 47.44 0.92 -5.41
CA ARG A 685 48.42 -0.18 -5.27
C ARG A 685 49.06 -0.26 -3.87
N GLY A 686 49.37 0.88 -3.27
CA GLY A 686 50.02 0.95 -1.95
C GLY A 686 49.11 0.57 -0.77
N TYR A 687 47.80 0.57 -0.97
CA TYR A 687 46.82 0.48 0.13
C TYR A 687 45.73 -0.57 -0.08
N ARG A 688 45.41 -0.94 -1.32
CA ARG A 688 44.35 -1.89 -1.66
C ARG A 688 44.45 -3.18 -0.85
N THR A 689 43.30 -3.63 -0.36
CA THR A 689 43.08 -4.83 0.44
C THR A 689 42.17 -5.85 -0.27
N GLY A 690 41.86 -5.62 -1.54
CA GLY A 690 41.04 -6.52 -2.35
C GLY A 690 39.54 -6.38 -2.12
N GLY A 691 39.10 -5.24 -1.58
CA GLY A 691 37.70 -4.93 -1.37
C GLY A 691 37.27 -5.12 0.08
N THR A 692 36.61 -4.10 0.62
CA THR A 692 36.11 -4.02 2.00
C THR A 692 34.58 -4.09 2.02
N ILE A 693 34.02 -4.82 3.00
CA ILE A 693 32.57 -4.80 3.23
C ILE A 693 32.26 -3.74 4.29
N HIS A 694 31.56 -2.68 3.86
CA HIS A 694 31.10 -1.61 4.73
C HIS A 694 29.67 -1.91 5.20
N ILE A 695 29.41 -1.83 6.50
CA ILE A 695 28.08 -1.97 7.10
C ILE A 695 27.77 -0.68 7.85
N VAL A 696 26.80 0.09 7.37
CA VAL A 696 26.32 1.27 8.09
C VAL A 696 25.14 0.83 8.96
N ILE A 697 25.29 0.94 10.28
CA ILE A 697 24.21 0.72 11.25
C ILE A 697 23.34 1.98 11.29
N ASN A 698 22.47 2.10 10.29
CA ASN A 698 21.67 3.28 10.06
C ASN A 698 20.40 3.25 10.89
N ASN A 699 20.50 3.80 12.10
CA ASN A 699 19.40 3.89 13.04
C ASN A 699 18.62 5.22 12.91
N GLN A 700 18.86 5.95 11.82
CA GLN A 700 18.19 7.19 11.44
C GLN A 700 18.34 8.33 12.45
N ILE A 701 19.37 8.31 13.31
CA ILE A 701 19.63 9.36 14.29
C ILE A 701 21.09 9.39 14.76
N GLY A 702 21.71 10.57 14.74
CA GLY A 702 23.04 10.82 15.31
C GLY A 702 22.93 11.55 16.63
N PHE A 703 23.05 10.85 17.77
CA PHE A 703 22.76 11.41 19.10
C PHE A 703 21.31 11.94 19.18
N THR A 704 21.10 13.25 19.04
CA THR A 704 19.80 13.95 18.97
C THR A 704 19.50 14.51 17.58
N THR A 705 20.48 14.47 16.67
CA THR A 705 20.43 15.10 15.35
C THR A 705 19.78 14.17 14.33
N THR A 706 18.81 14.68 13.58
CA THR A 706 18.11 13.94 12.53
C THR A 706 18.94 13.86 11.24
N PRO A 707 18.65 12.90 10.34
CA PRO A 707 19.24 12.80 9.01
C PRO A 707 19.33 14.11 8.22
N GLU A 708 18.26 14.89 8.23
CA GLU A 708 18.15 16.15 7.48
C GLU A 708 19.11 17.23 7.99
N SER A 709 19.63 17.06 9.21
CA SER A 709 20.61 17.95 9.82
C SER A 709 22.02 17.33 9.89
N SER A 710 22.19 16.06 9.54
CA SER A 710 23.49 15.37 9.55
C SER A 710 24.14 15.26 8.18
N ARG A 711 23.36 15.35 7.09
CA ARG A 711 23.83 15.24 5.71
C ARG A 711 22.99 16.04 4.73
N THR A 712 23.56 16.32 3.56
CA THR A 712 22.90 17.03 2.45
C THR A 712 22.38 16.08 1.36
N SER A 713 22.78 14.81 1.42
CA SER A 713 22.41 13.76 0.47
C SER A 713 21.25 12.92 1.02
N ILE A 714 20.63 12.09 0.17
CA ILE A 714 19.48 11.26 0.58
C ILE A 714 19.96 10.18 1.57
N TYR A 715 20.98 9.43 1.17
CA TYR A 715 21.51 8.33 1.96
C TYR A 715 22.78 8.75 2.69
N SER A 716 23.00 8.19 3.88
CA SER A 716 24.28 8.31 4.59
C SER A 716 25.42 7.74 3.76
N THR A 717 25.15 6.71 2.97
CA THR A 717 26.12 5.99 2.13
C THR A 717 26.51 6.69 0.82
N ASP A 718 25.97 7.87 0.50
CA ASP A 718 26.24 8.54 -0.77
C ASP A 718 27.74 8.86 -0.99
N ALA A 719 28.54 8.96 0.07
CA ALA A 719 30.00 9.10 -0.01
C ALA A 719 30.67 7.92 -0.75
N ALA A 720 30.11 6.71 -0.63
CA ALA A 720 30.59 5.49 -1.29
C ALA A 720 30.49 5.55 -2.84
N LYS A 721 29.69 6.47 -3.38
CA LYS A 721 29.57 6.63 -4.85
C LYS A 721 30.82 7.19 -5.50
N ILE A 722 31.70 7.86 -4.73
CA ILE A 722 32.97 8.43 -5.23
C ILE A 722 33.84 7.35 -5.85
N THR A 723 33.87 6.16 -5.24
CA THR A 723 34.63 4.99 -5.70
C THR A 723 33.77 3.94 -6.42
N GLN A 724 32.53 4.32 -6.77
CA GLN A 724 31.58 3.50 -7.53
C GLN A 724 31.25 2.16 -6.86
N LEU A 725 31.07 2.13 -5.54
CA LEU A 725 30.63 0.93 -4.83
C LEU A 725 29.17 0.61 -5.19
N PRO A 726 28.78 -0.67 -5.34
CA PRO A 726 27.37 -1.04 -5.22
C PRO A 726 26.91 -0.81 -3.77
N ILE A 727 25.72 -0.23 -3.63
CA ILE A 727 25.12 0.10 -2.34
C ILE A 727 23.79 -0.63 -2.22
N PHE A 728 23.59 -1.31 -1.08
CA PHE A 728 22.36 -2.01 -0.74
C PHE A 728 21.77 -1.41 0.53
N HIS A 729 20.58 -0.81 0.43
CA HIS A 729 19.80 -0.29 1.55
C HIS A 729 18.85 -1.38 2.02
N ILE A 730 19.02 -1.87 3.25
CA ILE A 730 18.40 -3.09 3.75
C ILE A 730 17.47 -2.72 4.90
N ASN A 731 16.21 -3.16 4.82
CA ASN A 731 15.30 -3.07 5.96
C ASN A 731 15.79 -3.96 7.10
N ALA A 732 16.10 -3.39 8.27
CA ALA A 732 16.63 -4.15 9.39
C ALA A 732 15.64 -5.18 9.98
N ASP A 733 14.34 -5.02 9.76
CA ASP A 733 13.31 -5.99 10.16
C ASP A 733 13.24 -7.22 9.22
N ASP A 734 14.01 -7.23 8.13
CA ASP A 734 14.08 -8.38 7.22
C ASP A 734 15.49 -9.03 7.25
N PRO A 735 15.75 -9.93 8.21
CA PRO A 735 17.02 -10.64 8.31
C PRO A 735 17.27 -11.58 7.13
N GLU A 736 16.23 -12.05 6.43
CA GLU A 736 16.40 -12.86 5.22
C GLU A 736 16.91 -12.02 4.04
N ALA A 737 16.38 -10.80 3.89
CA ALA A 737 16.89 -9.85 2.91
C ALA A 737 18.35 -9.49 3.20
N ALA A 738 18.70 -9.24 4.46
CA ALA A 738 20.08 -9.01 4.89
C ALA A 738 21.00 -10.19 4.52
N PHE A 739 20.57 -11.43 4.82
CA PHE A 739 21.30 -12.64 4.45
C PHE A 739 21.56 -12.73 2.95
N ARG A 740 20.54 -12.48 2.11
CA ARG A 740 20.68 -12.51 0.64
C ARG A 740 21.66 -11.46 0.13
N VAL A 741 21.64 -10.27 0.71
CA VAL A 741 22.58 -9.21 0.35
C VAL A 741 24.02 -9.59 0.72
N VAL A 742 24.25 -10.24 1.86
CA VAL A 742 25.59 -10.76 2.23
C VAL A 742 26.14 -11.72 1.18
N GLN A 743 25.29 -12.60 0.62
CA GLN A 743 25.71 -13.49 -0.48
C GLN A 743 26.21 -12.70 -1.69
N ILE A 744 25.46 -11.67 -2.10
CA ILE A 744 25.83 -10.82 -3.24
C ILE A 744 27.11 -10.03 -2.93
N ALA A 745 27.22 -9.46 -1.73
CA ALA A 745 28.32 -8.59 -1.34
C ALA A 745 29.66 -9.34 -1.31
N LEU A 746 29.70 -10.53 -0.70
CA LEU A 746 30.89 -11.37 -0.67
C LEU A 746 31.26 -11.86 -2.07
N GLU A 747 30.28 -12.23 -2.89
CA GLU A 747 30.54 -12.63 -4.27
C GLU A 747 31.09 -11.48 -5.13
N TYR A 748 30.51 -10.29 -5.01
CA TYR A 748 30.98 -9.12 -5.74
C TYR A 748 32.41 -8.75 -5.33
N ARG A 749 32.70 -8.82 -4.03
CA ARG A 749 34.04 -8.57 -3.49
C ARG A 749 35.06 -9.57 -4.04
N GLN A 750 34.75 -10.88 -4.06
CA GLN A 750 35.68 -11.88 -4.61
C GLN A 750 35.84 -11.74 -6.13
N GLU A 751 34.75 -11.46 -6.87
CA GLU A 751 34.79 -11.38 -8.34
C GLU A 751 35.55 -10.14 -8.83
N PHE A 752 35.37 -8.99 -8.16
CA PHE A 752 35.88 -7.70 -8.64
C PHE A 752 36.95 -7.07 -7.75
N ASN A 753 37.28 -7.67 -6.60
CA ASN A 753 38.19 -7.14 -5.59
C ASN A 753 37.91 -5.67 -5.22
N LYS A 754 36.62 -5.35 -5.08
CA LYS A 754 36.09 -4.01 -4.81
C LYS A 754 35.20 -3.99 -3.59
N ASP A 755 35.14 -2.83 -2.96
CA ASP A 755 34.33 -2.58 -1.79
C ASP A 755 32.82 -2.70 -2.11
N VAL A 756 32.02 -2.96 -1.07
CA VAL A 756 30.55 -3.00 -1.13
C VAL A 756 29.99 -2.31 0.11
N ALA A 757 28.93 -1.51 -0.04
CA ALA A 757 28.28 -0.84 1.09
C ALA A 757 26.90 -1.44 1.38
N LEU A 758 26.69 -1.83 2.64
CA LEU A 758 25.46 -2.35 3.20
C LEU A 758 24.89 -1.31 4.17
N ASP A 759 23.85 -0.60 3.78
CA ASP A 759 23.14 0.37 4.60
C ASP A 759 21.99 -0.33 5.32
N LEU A 760 22.23 -0.81 6.55
CA LEU A 760 21.22 -1.52 7.35
C LEU A 760 20.37 -0.50 8.10
N ILE A 761 19.17 -0.26 7.57
CA ILE A 761 18.25 0.78 8.05
C ILE A 761 17.34 0.18 9.12
N GLY A 762 17.60 0.58 10.36
CA GLY A 762 16.84 0.20 11.54
C GLY A 762 16.42 1.42 12.35
N PHE A 763 16.36 1.24 13.67
CA PHE A 763 16.09 2.33 14.60
C PHE A 763 16.90 2.14 15.89
N ARG A 764 16.85 3.13 16.80
CA ARG A 764 17.44 3.01 18.14
C ARG A 764 16.33 2.92 19.17
N ARG A 765 16.21 1.76 19.84
CA ARG A 765 15.16 1.51 20.84
C ARG A 765 15.23 2.48 22.02
N LEU A 766 16.44 2.76 22.49
CA LEU A 766 16.72 3.60 23.67
C LEU A 766 17.26 4.98 23.25
N GLY A 767 17.57 5.85 24.23
CA GLY A 767 18.33 7.08 24.00
C GLY A 767 19.74 6.82 23.42
N HIS A 768 20.53 7.87 23.18
CA HIS A 768 21.89 7.67 22.64
C HIS A 768 22.76 6.82 23.57
N ASN A 769 22.54 6.97 24.86
CA ASN A 769 22.97 6.05 25.88
C ASN A 769 21.77 5.72 26.79
N GLU A 770 21.95 4.75 27.66
CA GLU A 770 20.89 4.18 28.50
C GLU A 770 20.25 5.16 29.50
N GLY A 771 20.90 6.30 29.78
CA GLY A 771 20.38 7.35 30.66
C GLY A 771 19.81 8.58 29.94
N ASP A 772 19.80 8.57 28.60
CA ASP A 772 19.35 9.68 27.77
C ASP A 772 17.85 9.54 27.43
N GLU A 773 17.12 10.66 27.41
CA GLU A 773 15.68 10.71 27.11
C GLU A 773 15.46 11.33 25.72
N PRO A 774 15.27 10.49 24.69
CA PRO A 774 15.29 10.96 23.31
C PRO A 774 13.97 11.61 22.86
N SER A 775 12.86 11.43 23.59
CA SER A 775 11.58 12.06 23.25
C SER A 775 11.59 13.58 23.42
N TYR A 776 12.57 14.13 24.14
CA TYR A 776 12.77 15.58 24.24
C TYR A 776 13.12 16.22 22.90
N THR A 777 13.82 15.50 22.03
CA THR A 777 14.21 16.00 20.70
C THR A 777 13.44 15.33 19.57
N GLN A 778 13.11 14.04 19.69
CA GLN A 778 12.50 13.25 18.61
C GLN A 778 11.21 12.52 19.04
N PRO A 779 10.16 13.24 19.49
CA PRO A 779 8.96 12.63 20.07
C PRO A 779 8.16 11.77 19.08
N LEU A 780 8.07 12.16 17.81
CA LEU A 780 7.30 11.42 16.80
C LEU A 780 7.98 10.09 16.42
N MET A 781 9.31 10.13 16.22
CA MET A 781 10.10 8.93 15.96
C MET A 781 9.97 7.95 17.14
N TYR A 782 10.16 8.42 18.38
CA TYR A 782 10.10 7.54 19.54
C TYR A 782 8.70 7.05 19.90
N ALA A 783 7.64 7.75 19.47
CA ALA A 783 6.28 7.21 19.53
C ALA A 783 6.13 5.97 18.63
N ARG A 784 6.70 5.98 17.41
CA ARG A 784 6.72 4.82 16.52
C ARG A 784 7.65 3.73 17.03
N VAL A 785 8.85 4.07 17.48
CA VAL A 785 9.78 3.11 18.11
C VAL A 785 9.10 2.39 19.28
N LYS A 786 8.35 3.10 20.13
CA LYS A 786 7.63 2.48 21.25
C LYS A 786 6.50 1.54 20.80
N ALA A 787 5.85 1.84 19.69
CA ALA A 787 4.80 0.99 19.10
C ALA A 787 5.37 -0.22 18.33
N HIS A 788 6.65 -0.16 17.93
CA HIS A 788 7.30 -1.21 17.16
C HIS A 788 7.58 -2.47 17.99
N PRO A 789 7.20 -3.68 17.53
CA PRO A 789 7.27 -4.90 18.34
C PRO A 789 8.69 -5.38 18.65
N GLY A 790 9.68 -5.01 17.85
CA GLY A 790 11.00 -5.67 17.83
C GLY A 790 11.40 -5.94 16.39
N VAL A 791 12.67 -6.33 16.18
CA VAL A 791 13.18 -6.82 14.89
C VAL A 791 12.77 -8.28 14.71
#